data_AF-A0A6I1MW96-F1
#
_entry.id   AF-A0A6I1MW96-F1
#
_cell.length_a   1.000
_cell.length_b   1.000
_cell.length_c   1.000
_cell.angle_alpha   90.00
_cell.angle_beta   90.00
_cell.angle_gamma   90.00
#
_symmetry.space_group_name_H-M   'P 1'
#
loop_
_entity.id
_entity.type
_entity.pdbx_description
1 polymer ?
#
loop_
_entity_poly.entity_id
_entity_poly.type
_entity_poly.pdbx_seq_one_letter_code
_entity_poly.pdbx_strand_id
1 'polypeptide(L)'
;YIEPYAPGNINKDSDEFYFKILDPLEKITKIQGKINKNQKGDAIKITSDDSNISKNLNIGDILEMGCSQNSLVEIFDFPSKGEVTPISGSSQKFYMDESGLEDYYSIYISSAIVIEGLTTGTIVFIKFNIKTKKLEAVLLNDREPHSATATAYEYVKIQLYHLTDNALAYPLSTAKLLSNKKPQEFLFTLNNTPFILDNIVEITCADTALNKVEITNFQTQGMSHRVINNKEYFKVTKSGLVPFTPTSVLQDNIITVRSNSNIYRNALTISFDTTSKTIKATAINEPIGSSGGWSGTSALIFTLKDKNGRTVKYDYVYGKDTKAIGRDGVAINLANNINNTPFDYGYSLELYAPARKYRFITKTRVFTSNLPFKSNAYCPFNDTETVTITELGLVLQSNSPLSNIKPLKDIIVLKNVDSQIMLQIYFNIQAKKLLVSSSSIKSAYNNSISNSEEYFVIKLTDKSGKETIGKITGDNNGDALADLLNNKVSFEYGDTITLACKDLRKISIENNPTYGEKYSLLKVNERFSITETGLVSLIRLLKNEITFLGFGNRLIAKIYFDIDDKKVLVSSSGTTAHSRFGDREYFKVVLKDSSDNLIKEASVKGNENGNNFAVLLNYLDFKDGYTITLIFAERNRVLISNYPKEGNTYKSPNNNSKTFTITGNGLILKA
;
A
#
# COMPACT_ATOMS: atom_id res chain seq x y z
N TYR A 1 21.34 -18.77 31.26
CA TYR A 1 21.86 -20.17 31.26
C TYR A 1 21.16 -20.95 30.17
N ILE A 2 21.81 -21.91 29.52
CA ILE A 2 21.15 -22.80 28.55
C ILE A 2 21.20 -24.21 29.10
N GLU A 3 20.04 -24.81 29.36
CA GLU A 3 19.94 -26.18 29.82
C GLU A 3 19.28 -27.04 28.74
N PRO A 4 20.03 -27.96 28.12
CA PRO A 4 19.47 -28.92 27.18
C PRO A 4 18.75 -30.02 27.97
N TYR A 5 17.43 -30.16 27.79
CA TYR A 5 16.63 -31.19 28.47
C TYR A 5 16.28 -32.30 27.49
N ALA A 6 16.81 -33.51 27.71
CA ALA A 6 16.45 -34.69 26.92
C ALA A 6 15.86 -35.78 27.81
N PRO A 7 14.53 -35.87 27.95
CA PRO A 7 13.87 -36.93 28.71
C PRO A 7 13.69 -38.17 27.84
N GLY A 8 14.78 -38.82 27.41
CA GLY A 8 14.67 -40.07 26.64
C GLY A 8 15.95 -40.59 25.98
N ASN A 9 15.95 -41.88 25.61
CA ASN A 9 16.98 -42.50 24.79
C ASN A 9 16.93 -41.93 23.35
N ILE A 10 17.86 -41.04 23.03
CA ILE A 10 17.95 -40.36 21.73
C ILE A 10 18.41 -41.35 20.64
N ASN A 11 17.72 -41.40 19.50
CA ASN A 11 18.04 -42.26 18.36
C ASN A 11 19.36 -41.84 17.67
N LYS A 12 20.04 -42.74 16.96
CA LYS A 12 21.46 -42.63 16.59
C LYS A 12 21.80 -41.60 15.48
N ASP A 13 20.81 -40.96 14.86
CA ASP A 13 20.97 -40.30 13.55
C ASP A 13 20.49 -38.83 13.47
N SER A 14 20.32 -38.10 14.58
CA SER A 14 19.82 -36.72 14.57
C SER A 14 20.81 -35.68 15.16
N ASP A 15 21.11 -34.63 14.39
CA ASP A 15 21.87 -33.44 14.78
C ASP A 15 20.97 -32.48 15.59
N GLU A 16 20.65 -32.80 16.86
CA GLU A 16 19.46 -32.21 17.52
C GLU A 16 19.60 -30.82 18.15
N PHE A 17 20.79 -30.38 18.61
CA PHE A 17 21.00 -29.00 19.08
C PHE A 17 22.35 -28.46 18.63
N TYR A 18 22.35 -27.24 18.11
CA TYR A 18 23.57 -26.49 17.83
C TYR A 18 23.45 -25.04 18.30
N PHE A 19 24.61 -24.46 18.58
CA PHE A 19 24.74 -23.01 18.67
C PHE A 19 25.96 -22.53 17.90
N LYS A 20 25.89 -21.30 17.41
CA LYS A 20 26.98 -20.58 16.76
C LYS A 20 27.07 -19.18 17.33
N ILE A 21 28.29 -18.73 17.56
CA ILE A 21 28.54 -17.31 17.82
C ILE A 21 28.93 -16.68 16.49
N LEU A 22 28.13 -15.70 16.09
CA LEU A 22 28.36 -14.91 14.91
C LEU A 22 28.84 -13.53 15.32
N ASP A 23 29.67 -12.92 14.47
CA ASP A 23 29.91 -11.47 14.58
C ASP A 23 28.63 -10.70 14.21
N PRO A 24 28.62 -9.37 14.39
CA PRO A 24 27.51 -8.53 13.92
C PRO A 24 27.18 -8.66 12.42
N LEU A 25 28.00 -9.33 11.61
CA LEU A 25 27.78 -9.57 10.17
C LEU A 25 27.25 -10.98 9.89
N GLU A 26 26.88 -11.72 10.94
CA GLU A 26 26.39 -13.10 10.88
C GLU A 26 27.41 -14.09 10.30
N LYS A 27 28.70 -13.69 10.24
CA LYS A 27 29.77 -14.62 9.92
C LYS A 27 30.09 -15.42 11.16
N ILE A 28 30.27 -16.72 11.00
CA ILE A 28 30.72 -17.59 12.08
C ILE A 28 32.12 -17.14 12.46
N THR A 29 32.27 -16.62 13.67
CA THR A 29 33.53 -15.99 14.07
C THR A 29 34.27 -16.72 15.16
N LYS A 30 33.58 -17.52 16.00
CA LYS A 30 34.20 -17.96 17.26
C LYS A 30 33.99 -19.43 17.62
N ILE A 31 32.77 -19.96 17.63
CA ILE A 31 32.50 -21.33 18.13
C ILE A 31 31.29 -21.94 17.40
N GLN A 32 31.36 -23.25 17.12
CA GLN A 32 30.22 -24.10 16.81
C GLN A 32 30.21 -25.27 17.79
N GLY A 33 29.18 -25.36 18.63
CA GLY A 33 28.98 -26.47 19.55
C GLY A 33 27.89 -27.43 19.06
N LYS A 34 28.08 -28.72 19.28
CA LYS A 34 27.04 -29.77 19.15
C LYS A 34 27.01 -30.56 20.44
N ILE A 35 25.83 -30.87 20.96
CA ILE A 35 25.70 -31.82 22.07
C ILE A 35 25.61 -33.22 21.46
N ASN A 36 26.57 -34.08 21.78
CA ASN A 36 26.60 -35.45 21.29
C ASN A 36 25.89 -36.41 22.26
N LYS A 37 25.29 -37.46 21.69
CA LYS A 37 24.65 -38.58 22.39
C LYS A 37 25.56 -39.12 23.50
N ASN A 38 25.06 -39.14 24.74
CA ASN A 38 25.63 -39.69 25.99
C ASN A 38 26.20 -38.67 27.01
N GLN A 39 26.14 -37.36 26.76
CA GLN A 39 26.33 -36.39 27.84
C GLN A 39 25.01 -36.22 28.61
N LYS A 40 24.96 -36.67 29.87
CA LYS A 40 23.86 -36.32 30.78
C LYS A 40 24.00 -34.82 31.07
N GLY A 41 22.89 -34.09 30.87
CA GLY A 41 22.84 -32.63 30.87
C GLY A 41 23.75 -31.96 31.89
N ASP A 42 24.92 -31.53 31.42
CA ASP A 42 25.60 -30.41 32.02
C ASP A 42 24.93 -29.18 31.44
N ALA A 43 24.37 -28.32 32.30
CA ALA A 43 23.95 -26.99 31.89
C ALA A 43 25.13 -26.35 31.16
N ILE A 44 24.94 -25.92 29.90
CA ILE A 44 25.96 -25.15 29.21
C ILE A 44 25.95 -23.79 29.88
N LYS A 45 26.85 -23.64 30.85
CA LYS A 45 27.03 -22.39 31.57
C LYS A 45 27.82 -21.47 30.66
N ILE A 46 27.10 -20.73 29.81
CA ILE A 46 27.66 -19.59 29.08
C ILE A 46 28.02 -18.49 30.09
N THR A 47 29.19 -18.62 30.67
CA THR A 47 29.85 -17.58 31.47
C THR A 47 31.25 -17.41 30.93
N SER A 48 31.85 -16.24 31.15
CA SER A 48 33.22 -15.91 30.70
C SER A 48 34.29 -16.91 31.17
N ASP A 49 33.96 -17.77 32.14
CA ASP A 49 34.90 -18.56 32.92
C ASP A 49 34.80 -20.08 32.63
N ASP A 50 33.88 -20.53 31.77
CA ASP A 50 33.70 -21.96 31.45
C ASP A 50 34.77 -22.45 30.45
N SER A 51 35.46 -23.55 30.78
CA SER A 51 36.51 -24.14 29.94
C SER A 51 36.03 -24.66 28.58
N ASN A 52 34.73 -24.93 28.42
CA ASN A 52 34.14 -25.40 27.16
C ASN A 52 33.81 -24.25 26.19
N ILE A 53 33.85 -23.01 26.66
CA ILE A 53 33.62 -21.79 25.88
C ILE A 53 34.84 -20.91 26.09
N SER A 54 35.82 -20.97 25.18
CA SER A 54 37.02 -20.14 25.30
C SER A 54 36.62 -18.66 25.55
N LYS A 55 37.31 -18.00 26.49
CA LYS A 55 37.18 -16.63 27.05
C LYS A 55 36.87 -15.43 26.11
N ASN A 56 36.05 -15.58 25.07
CA ASN A 56 36.00 -14.67 23.92
C ASN A 56 34.57 -14.25 23.52
N LEU A 57 33.58 -14.39 24.41
CA LEU A 57 32.26 -13.79 24.20
C LEU A 57 32.34 -12.29 24.45
N ASN A 58 32.05 -11.50 23.42
CA ASN A 58 32.01 -10.05 23.53
C ASN A 58 30.55 -9.57 23.58
N ILE A 59 30.29 -8.54 24.39
CA ILE A 59 29.09 -7.72 24.22
C ILE A 59 29.03 -7.27 22.74
N GLY A 60 27.90 -7.51 22.09
CA GLY A 60 27.70 -7.26 20.67
C GLY A 60 27.75 -8.49 19.75
N ASP A 61 28.19 -9.65 20.24
CA ASP A 61 28.14 -10.89 19.48
C ASP A 61 26.68 -11.41 19.34
N ILE A 62 26.41 -12.17 18.27
CA ILE A 62 25.11 -12.81 18.02
C ILE A 62 25.20 -14.29 18.36
N LEU A 63 24.32 -14.77 19.24
CA LEU A 63 24.14 -16.18 19.54
C LEU A 63 23.02 -16.74 18.65
N GLU A 64 23.37 -17.53 17.64
CA GLU A 64 22.41 -18.33 16.87
C GLU A 64 22.26 -19.71 17.53
N MET A 65 21.04 -20.14 17.82
CA MET A 65 20.72 -21.44 18.40
C MET A 65 19.65 -22.14 17.58
N GLY A 66 19.83 -23.43 17.27
CA GLY A 66 18.85 -24.23 16.55
C GLY A 66 18.64 -25.58 17.20
N CYS A 67 17.39 -26.06 17.16
CA CYS A 67 17.01 -27.37 17.65
C CYS A 67 16.13 -28.09 16.60
N SER A 68 16.41 -29.36 16.31
CA SER A 68 15.67 -30.13 15.30
C SER A 68 14.33 -30.66 15.80
N GLN A 69 14.07 -30.63 17.11
CA GLN A 69 12.78 -30.98 17.70
C GLN A 69 12.25 -29.82 18.54
N ASN A 70 10.95 -29.58 18.45
CA ASN A 70 10.29 -28.67 19.39
C ASN A 70 10.43 -29.26 20.80
N SER A 71 10.84 -28.45 21.78
CA SER A 71 10.85 -28.77 23.23
C SER A 71 12.12 -29.38 23.86
N LEU A 72 13.30 -29.34 23.22
CA LEU A 72 14.53 -29.90 23.84
C LEU A 72 15.48 -28.86 24.46
N VAL A 73 15.24 -27.55 24.25
CA VAL A 73 16.16 -26.51 24.70
C VAL A 73 15.38 -25.34 25.30
N GLU A 74 15.77 -24.97 26.51
CA GLU A 74 15.21 -23.85 27.25
C GLU A 74 16.29 -22.80 27.55
N ILE A 75 15.91 -21.53 27.37
CA ILE A 75 16.74 -20.37 27.72
C ILE A 75 16.21 -19.81 29.04
N PHE A 76 17.04 -19.86 30.07
CA PHE A 76 16.71 -19.32 31.40
C PHE A 76 17.15 -17.86 31.52
N ASP A 77 16.37 -17.11 32.30
CA ASP A 77 16.49 -15.67 32.50
C ASP A 77 16.25 -14.87 31.20
N PHE A 78 15.35 -15.37 30.34
CA PHE A 78 14.96 -14.72 29.09
C PHE A 78 13.44 -14.74 28.89
N PRO A 79 12.83 -13.61 28.46
CA PRO A 79 13.46 -12.30 28.27
C PRO A 79 13.80 -11.59 29.60
N SER A 80 13.28 -12.07 30.72
CA SER A 80 13.51 -11.49 32.05
C SER A 80 14.09 -12.52 33.02
N LYS A 81 14.77 -12.05 34.07
CA LYS A 81 15.28 -12.91 35.16
C LYS A 81 14.14 -13.76 35.77
N GLY A 82 14.34 -15.07 35.85
CA GLY A 82 13.36 -16.05 36.34
C GLY A 82 12.40 -16.60 35.29
N GLU A 83 12.43 -16.10 34.04
CA GLU A 83 11.64 -16.63 32.93
C GLU A 83 12.40 -17.71 32.15
N VAL A 84 11.64 -18.65 31.57
CA VAL A 84 12.17 -19.77 30.78
C VAL A 84 11.51 -19.73 29.41
N THR A 85 12.32 -19.64 28.35
CA THR A 85 11.83 -19.57 26.97
C THR A 85 12.28 -20.80 26.17
N PRO A 86 11.36 -21.61 25.63
CA PRO A 86 11.69 -22.77 24.81
C PRO A 86 12.08 -22.37 23.38
N ILE A 87 13.10 -23.03 22.82
CA ILE A 87 13.50 -22.90 21.41
C ILE A 87 12.72 -23.94 20.58
N SER A 88 12.13 -23.52 19.45
CA SER A 88 11.34 -24.42 18.59
C SER A 88 11.79 -24.39 17.12
N GLY A 89 12.09 -25.59 16.60
CA GLY A 89 12.07 -26.05 15.18
C GLY A 89 12.91 -25.32 14.12
N SER A 90 13.33 -24.09 14.36
CA SER A 90 14.12 -23.25 13.47
C SER A 90 15.19 -22.51 14.27
N SER A 91 16.28 -22.11 13.61
CA SER A 91 17.35 -21.36 14.28
C SER A 91 16.82 -20.00 14.77
N GLN A 92 16.93 -19.74 16.06
CA GLN A 92 16.67 -18.45 16.69
C GLN A 92 17.98 -17.71 16.93
N LYS A 93 17.98 -16.39 16.78
CA LYS A 93 19.16 -15.54 17.00
C LYS A 93 18.90 -14.63 18.20
N PHE A 94 19.92 -14.47 19.03
CA PHE A 94 19.88 -13.63 20.21
C PHE A 94 21.09 -12.70 20.18
N TYR A 95 20.90 -11.45 20.57
CA TYR A 95 21.99 -10.51 20.76
C TYR A 95 22.44 -10.53 22.21
N MET A 96 23.75 -10.48 22.44
CA MET A 96 24.30 -10.39 23.79
C MET A 96 24.67 -8.95 24.13
N ASP A 97 24.08 -8.41 25.20
CA ASP A 97 24.44 -7.11 25.77
C ASP A 97 24.80 -7.20 27.26
N GLU A 98 25.04 -6.04 27.88
CA GLU A 98 25.39 -5.96 29.31
C GLU A 98 24.30 -6.49 30.25
N SER A 99 23.05 -6.58 29.77
CA SER A 99 21.90 -7.04 30.54
C SER A 99 21.54 -8.51 30.29
N GLY A 100 22.10 -9.15 29.26
CA GLY A 100 21.91 -10.57 28.97
C GLY A 100 21.67 -10.88 27.50
N LEU A 101 20.77 -11.83 27.23
CA LEU A 101 20.31 -12.15 25.87
C LEU A 101 19.06 -11.31 25.56
N GLU A 102 19.04 -10.68 24.40
CA GLU A 102 17.85 -10.05 23.82
C GLU A 102 17.50 -10.75 22.49
N ASP A 103 16.22 -10.82 22.15
CA ASP A 103 15.80 -11.38 20.87
C ASP A 103 16.47 -10.56 19.74
N TYR A 104 17.26 -11.19 18.86
CA TYR A 104 18.08 -10.46 17.88
C TYR A 104 17.21 -9.61 16.95
N TYR A 105 16.02 -10.11 16.63
CA TYR A 105 15.04 -9.40 15.80
C TYR A 105 14.34 -8.23 16.52
N SER A 106 14.66 -7.99 17.81
CA SER A 106 14.14 -6.85 18.58
C SER A 106 15.03 -5.60 18.55
N ILE A 107 16.31 -5.73 18.17
CA ILE A 107 17.28 -4.62 18.23
C ILE A 107 17.41 -3.90 16.90
N TYR A 108 17.34 -4.61 15.76
CA TYR A 108 17.41 -4.01 14.43
C TYR A 108 16.12 -4.26 13.66
N ILE A 109 15.79 -3.36 12.72
CA ILE A 109 14.80 -3.74 11.70
C ILE A 109 15.40 -4.87 10.85
N SER A 110 14.55 -5.75 10.30
CA SER A 110 15.04 -6.95 9.59
C SER A 110 15.88 -6.63 8.34
N SER A 111 15.63 -5.47 7.71
CA SER A 111 16.31 -5.06 6.49
C SER A 111 17.63 -4.33 6.75
N ALA A 112 18.60 -4.55 5.86
CA ALA A 112 19.86 -3.82 5.83
C ALA A 112 20.16 -3.32 4.41
N ILE A 113 20.94 -2.24 4.30
CA ILE A 113 21.40 -1.71 3.00
C ILE A 113 22.85 -2.15 2.80
N VAL A 114 23.11 -2.82 1.68
CA VAL A 114 24.40 -3.39 1.29
C VAL A 114 24.89 -2.64 0.05
N ILE A 115 26.10 -2.09 0.11
CA ILE A 115 26.71 -1.34 -1.00
C ILE A 115 27.97 -2.07 -1.46
N GLU A 116 28.03 -2.41 -2.74
CA GLU A 116 29.15 -3.04 -3.43
C GLU A 116 29.96 -2.03 -4.26
N GLY A 117 31.27 -2.24 -4.32
CA GLY A 117 32.11 -1.61 -5.33
C GLY A 117 32.02 -2.33 -6.67
N LEU A 118 32.47 -1.66 -7.73
CA LEU A 118 32.46 -2.24 -9.07
C LEU A 118 33.30 -3.53 -9.16
N THR A 119 34.44 -3.56 -8.47
CA THR A 119 35.42 -4.66 -8.53
C THR A 119 35.83 -5.19 -7.15
N THR A 120 35.35 -4.59 -6.06
CA THR A 120 35.87 -4.80 -4.70
C THR A 120 34.92 -5.59 -3.79
N GLY A 121 33.79 -6.05 -4.32
CA GLY A 121 32.75 -6.73 -3.55
C GLY A 121 32.03 -5.77 -2.60
N THR A 122 31.46 -6.27 -1.51
CA THR A 122 30.76 -5.44 -0.53
C THR A 122 31.71 -4.51 0.22
N ILE A 123 31.37 -3.22 0.25
CA ILE A 123 32.15 -2.15 0.89
C ILE A 123 31.50 -1.71 2.19
N VAL A 124 30.20 -1.42 2.15
CA VAL A 124 29.46 -0.84 3.28
C VAL A 124 28.20 -1.65 3.55
N PHE A 125 27.88 -1.80 4.83
CA PHE A 125 26.67 -2.44 5.32
C PHE A 125 25.99 -1.52 6.33
N ILE A 126 24.69 -1.23 6.17
CA ILE A 126 23.96 -0.26 7.01
C ILE A 126 22.76 -0.93 7.67
N LYS A 127 22.68 -0.82 9.00
CA LYS A 127 21.59 -1.31 9.85
C LYS A 127 20.85 -0.16 10.54
N PHE A 128 19.63 -0.44 10.98
CA PHE A 128 18.77 0.49 11.72
C PHE A 128 18.55 -0.06 13.13
N ASN A 129 19.27 0.47 14.12
CA ASN A 129 19.15 0.05 15.52
C ASN A 129 17.90 0.68 16.16
N ILE A 130 16.88 -0.12 16.40
CA ILE A 130 15.59 0.26 16.99
C ILE A 130 15.76 0.70 18.45
N LYS A 131 16.66 0.08 19.21
CA LYS A 131 16.91 0.36 20.63
C LYS A 131 17.54 1.74 20.80
N THR A 132 18.63 2.01 20.06
CA THR A 132 19.34 3.29 20.12
C THR A 132 18.72 4.36 19.23
N LYS A 133 17.78 3.97 18.34
CA LYS A 133 17.15 4.83 17.33
C LYS A 133 18.20 5.50 16.42
N LYS A 134 19.25 4.76 16.05
CA LYS A 134 20.37 5.26 15.25
C LYS A 134 20.73 4.31 14.11
N LEU A 135 21.21 4.88 13.01
CA LEU A 135 21.84 4.12 11.93
C LEU A 135 23.23 3.64 12.36
N GLU A 136 23.57 2.43 11.94
CA GLU A 136 24.87 1.82 12.15
C GLU A 136 25.43 1.35 10.81
N ALA A 137 26.49 1.99 10.35
CA ALA A 137 27.21 1.67 9.13
C ALA A 137 28.53 0.96 9.46
N VAL A 138 28.68 -0.25 8.94
CA VAL A 138 29.84 -1.12 9.15
C VAL A 138 30.71 -1.13 7.89
N LEU A 139 32.01 -0.98 8.09
CA LEU A 139 33.02 -1.04 7.01
C LEU A 139 33.39 -2.50 6.77
N LEU A 140 33.21 -2.97 5.53
CA LEU A 140 33.58 -4.33 5.14
C LEU A 140 34.84 -4.36 4.28
N ASN A 141 35.05 -3.32 3.48
CA ASN A 141 36.23 -3.18 2.65
C ASN A 141 36.62 -1.69 2.57
N ASP A 142 37.88 -1.38 2.86
CA ASP A 142 38.41 -0.01 2.83
C ASP A 142 38.89 0.44 1.43
N ARG A 143 38.44 -0.25 0.38
CA ARG A 143 38.74 0.12 -1.00
C ARG A 143 37.71 1.12 -1.53
N GLU A 144 38.17 1.96 -2.44
CA GLU A 144 37.32 2.86 -3.19
C GLU A 144 36.30 2.06 -4.02
N PRO A 145 35.04 2.52 -4.12
CA PRO A 145 34.02 1.84 -4.90
C PRO A 145 34.33 1.77 -6.39
N HIS A 146 35.07 2.74 -6.91
CA HIS A 146 35.52 2.80 -8.29
C HIS A 146 36.84 3.57 -8.42
N SER A 147 37.95 2.85 -8.27
CA SER A 147 39.31 3.43 -8.29
C SER A 147 39.85 3.82 -9.66
N ALA A 148 39.11 3.56 -10.76
CA ALA A 148 39.60 3.76 -12.13
C ALA A 148 39.33 5.15 -12.72
N THR A 149 38.64 6.04 -12.00
CA THR A 149 38.27 7.38 -12.52
C THR A 149 39.06 8.49 -11.83
N ALA A 150 39.72 9.33 -12.63
CA ALA A 150 40.49 10.48 -12.13
C ALA A 150 39.60 11.55 -11.46
N THR A 151 38.35 11.69 -11.89
CA THR A 151 37.38 12.65 -11.33
C THR A 151 36.41 11.95 -10.38
N ALA A 152 36.32 12.45 -9.14
CA ALA A 152 35.35 11.99 -8.16
C ALA A 152 33.92 12.26 -8.63
N TYR A 153 33.01 11.32 -8.41
CA TYR A 153 31.58 11.52 -8.58
C TYR A 153 30.81 10.85 -7.44
N GLU A 154 29.56 11.23 -7.23
CA GLU A 154 28.71 10.64 -6.18
C GLU A 154 28.31 9.22 -6.61
N TYR A 155 28.99 8.21 -6.05
CA TYR A 155 28.72 6.81 -6.35
C TYR A 155 27.37 6.37 -5.74
N VAL A 156 27.19 6.63 -4.44
CA VAL A 156 25.93 6.44 -3.72
C VAL A 156 25.71 7.62 -2.77
N LYS A 157 24.47 8.10 -2.66
CA LYS A 157 24.05 9.10 -1.67
C LYS A 157 22.83 8.56 -0.92
N ILE A 158 22.89 8.60 0.41
CA ILE A 158 21.78 8.22 1.29
C ILE A 158 21.31 9.47 2.02
N GLN A 159 19.99 9.71 1.98
CA GLN A 159 19.36 10.80 2.71
C GLN A 159 18.22 10.26 3.57
N LEU A 160 18.06 10.81 4.77
CA LEU A 160 16.99 10.44 5.69
C LEU A 160 16.05 11.63 5.83
N TYR A 161 14.74 11.42 5.77
CA TYR A 161 13.73 12.47 5.87
C TYR A 161 12.67 12.12 6.93
N HIS A 162 12.03 13.15 7.46
CA HIS A 162 10.82 12.97 8.24
C HIS A 162 9.65 12.60 7.31
N LEU A 163 8.75 11.67 7.72
CA LEU A 163 7.58 11.31 6.90
C LEU A 163 6.70 12.53 6.60
N THR A 164 6.69 13.51 7.50
CA THR A 164 5.90 14.74 7.36
C THR A 164 6.50 15.72 6.35
N ASP A 165 7.74 15.51 5.92
CA ASP A 165 8.33 16.28 4.82
C ASP A 165 7.85 15.69 3.50
N ASN A 166 6.59 16.00 3.14
CA ASN A 166 5.95 15.48 1.94
C ASN A 166 6.72 15.83 0.64
N ALA A 167 7.53 16.90 0.68
CA ALA A 167 8.35 17.36 -0.44
C ALA A 167 9.78 16.78 -0.42
N LEU A 168 10.17 16.07 0.64
CA LEU A 168 11.52 15.55 0.89
C LEU A 168 12.61 16.61 0.60
N ALA A 169 12.34 17.85 1.02
CA ALA A 169 13.20 19.00 0.76
C ALA A 169 14.26 19.19 1.87
N TYR A 170 14.02 18.67 3.07
CA TYR A 170 14.82 18.92 4.26
C TYR A 170 15.31 17.59 4.85
N PRO A 171 16.42 17.04 4.32
CA PRO A 171 16.99 15.80 4.85
C PRO A 171 17.47 16.01 6.29
N LEU A 172 17.08 15.11 7.18
CA LEU A 172 17.60 14.98 8.55
C LEU A 172 19.10 14.64 8.55
N SER A 173 19.54 13.88 7.56
CA SER A 173 20.95 13.53 7.34
C SER A 173 21.19 13.26 5.86
N THR A 174 22.41 13.53 5.39
CA THR A 174 22.85 13.25 4.02
C THR A 174 24.27 12.71 4.05
N ALA A 175 24.44 11.46 3.65
CA ALA A 175 25.74 10.81 3.52
C ALA A 175 26.06 10.56 2.05
N LYS A 176 27.29 10.87 1.63
CA LYS A 176 27.76 10.70 0.25
C LYS A 176 28.97 9.79 0.21
N LEU A 177 28.90 8.76 -0.62
CA LEU A 177 30.01 7.88 -0.96
C LEU A 177 30.52 8.28 -2.34
N LEU A 178 31.75 8.79 -2.41
CA LEU A 178 32.37 9.19 -3.67
C LEU A 178 33.10 8.02 -4.33
N SER A 179 33.10 7.97 -5.67
CA SER A 179 33.65 6.87 -6.46
C SER A 179 35.12 6.54 -6.15
N ASN A 180 35.95 7.57 -6.01
CA ASN A 180 37.40 7.47 -5.80
C ASN A 180 37.82 7.90 -4.38
N LYS A 181 36.91 7.78 -3.41
CA LYS A 181 37.22 7.99 -2.00
C LYS A 181 36.91 6.74 -1.21
N LYS A 182 37.73 6.51 -0.18
CA LYS A 182 37.46 5.49 0.79
C LYS A 182 36.19 5.84 1.59
N PRO A 183 35.43 4.84 2.07
CA PRO A 183 34.09 5.05 2.61
C PRO A 183 34.06 5.62 4.04
N GLN A 184 35.19 5.89 4.72
CA GLN A 184 35.18 6.31 6.14
C GLN A 184 34.33 7.55 6.41
N GLU A 185 34.40 8.58 5.55
CA GLU A 185 33.60 9.80 5.73
C GLU A 185 32.09 9.51 5.58
N PHE A 186 31.75 8.63 4.64
CA PHE A 186 30.37 8.14 4.45
C PHE A 186 29.87 7.39 5.69
N LEU A 187 30.68 6.51 6.25
CA LEU A 187 30.38 5.79 7.49
C LEU A 187 30.25 6.73 8.68
N PHE A 188 31.17 7.69 8.83
CA PHE A 188 31.15 8.65 9.93
C PHE A 188 29.86 9.46 9.94
N THR A 189 29.36 9.83 8.75
CA THR A 189 28.11 10.57 8.60
C THR A 189 26.89 9.70 8.96
N LEU A 190 26.87 8.43 8.54
CA LEU A 190 25.76 7.53 8.83
C LEU A 190 25.75 7.03 10.28
N ASN A 191 26.91 6.70 10.83
CA ASN A 191 27.02 6.18 12.18
C ASN A 191 26.47 7.18 13.19
N ASN A 192 25.58 6.71 14.06
CA ASN A 192 24.86 7.54 15.04
C ASN A 192 23.87 8.55 14.45
N THR A 193 23.59 8.54 13.13
CA THR A 193 22.48 9.33 12.57
C THR A 193 21.18 8.84 13.22
N PRO A 194 20.45 9.70 13.95
CA PRO A 194 19.20 9.30 14.58
C PRO A 194 18.12 9.05 13.53
N PHE A 195 17.25 8.07 13.79
CA PHE A 195 16.04 7.82 13.00
C PHE A 195 14.86 7.47 13.91
N ILE A 196 13.66 7.61 13.39
CA ILE A 196 12.43 7.10 13.95
C ILE A 196 11.76 6.17 12.94
N LEU A 197 10.90 5.27 13.44
CA LEU A 197 9.97 4.57 12.57
C LEU A 197 9.16 5.59 11.77
N ASP A 198 8.85 5.23 10.52
CA ASP A 198 8.28 6.06 9.46
C ASP A 198 9.21 7.07 8.78
N ASN A 199 10.47 7.25 9.19
CA ASN A 199 11.40 8.03 8.36
C ASN A 199 11.51 7.48 6.92
N ILE A 200 11.77 8.37 5.97
CA ILE A 200 12.00 8.02 4.58
C ILE A 200 13.50 8.00 4.30
N VAL A 201 13.98 6.90 3.76
CA VAL A 201 15.33 6.73 3.25
C VAL A 201 15.29 6.94 1.74
N GLU A 202 15.94 7.97 1.24
CA GLU A 202 16.25 8.14 -0.18
C GLU A 202 17.61 7.52 -0.47
N ILE A 203 17.67 6.66 -1.48
CA ILE A 203 18.92 6.13 -2.03
C ILE A 203 19.07 6.67 -3.46
N THR A 204 20.10 7.48 -3.68
CA THR A 204 20.49 7.94 -5.02
C THR A 204 21.77 7.23 -5.45
N CYS A 205 21.79 6.69 -6.67
CA CYS A 205 22.94 5.98 -7.25
C CYS A 205 23.35 6.63 -8.57
N ALA A 206 24.65 6.67 -8.85
CA ALA A 206 25.14 6.88 -10.22
C ALA A 206 24.80 5.67 -11.09
N ASP A 207 24.72 5.85 -12.42
CA ASP A 207 24.42 4.77 -13.37
C ASP A 207 25.34 3.54 -13.18
N THR A 208 26.62 3.77 -12.90
CA THR A 208 27.60 2.69 -12.64
C THR A 208 27.34 1.93 -11.34
N ALA A 209 26.65 2.53 -10.38
CA ALA A 209 26.32 1.94 -9.08
C ALA A 209 24.94 1.26 -9.06
N LEU A 210 24.16 1.35 -10.14
CA LEU A 210 22.91 0.60 -10.26
C LEU A 210 23.17 -0.90 -10.13
N ASN A 211 22.28 -1.60 -9.43
CA ASN A 211 22.43 -3.01 -9.05
C ASN A 211 23.60 -3.31 -8.10
N LYS A 212 24.37 -2.30 -7.66
CA LYS A 212 25.42 -2.43 -6.63
C LYS A 212 24.95 -2.02 -5.24
N VAL A 213 23.70 -1.58 -5.10
CA VAL A 213 23.05 -1.36 -3.81
C VAL A 213 21.90 -2.35 -3.67
N GLU A 214 21.92 -3.15 -2.60
CA GLU A 214 20.93 -4.17 -2.28
C GLU A 214 20.33 -3.92 -0.90
N ILE A 215 19.02 -4.05 -0.79
CA ILE A 215 18.29 -4.07 0.48
C ILE A 215 17.95 -5.52 0.80
N THR A 216 18.52 -6.07 1.85
CA THR A 216 18.24 -7.44 2.31
C THR A 216 16.95 -7.49 3.12
N ASN A 217 16.32 -8.67 3.20
CA ASN A 217 15.04 -8.90 3.91
C ASN A 217 14.00 -7.82 3.57
N PHE A 218 13.83 -7.54 2.28
CA PHE A 218 12.96 -6.48 1.80
C PHE A 218 11.49 -6.95 1.77
N GLN A 219 10.61 -6.23 2.47
CA GLN A 219 9.20 -6.59 2.72
C GLN A 219 8.98 -7.86 3.55
N THR A 220 9.66 -8.96 3.20
CA THR A 220 9.59 -10.25 3.88
C THR A 220 10.99 -10.84 4.08
N GLN A 221 11.14 -11.67 5.11
CA GLN A 221 12.42 -12.32 5.43
C GLN A 221 12.91 -13.19 4.25
N GLY A 222 14.20 -13.08 3.92
CA GLY A 222 14.84 -13.83 2.84
C GLY A 222 14.67 -13.25 1.43
N MET A 223 13.83 -12.23 1.24
CA MET A 223 13.72 -11.49 -0.03
C MET A 223 14.74 -10.36 -0.08
N SER A 224 15.23 -10.00 -1.26
CA SER A 224 16.07 -8.82 -1.44
C SER A 224 15.63 -7.94 -2.60
N HIS A 225 16.01 -6.66 -2.54
CA HIS A 225 15.71 -5.66 -3.55
C HIS A 225 16.99 -4.95 -3.97
N ARG A 226 17.36 -5.07 -5.24
CA ARG A 226 18.45 -4.27 -5.82
C ARG A 226 17.90 -2.94 -6.30
N VAL A 227 18.61 -1.86 -5.99
CA VAL A 227 18.27 -0.52 -6.49
C VAL A 227 18.52 -0.51 -8.00
N ILE A 228 17.45 -0.32 -8.77
CA ILE A 228 17.45 -0.39 -10.24
C ILE A 228 17.24 0.98 -10.88
N ASN A 229 16.75 1.97 -10.12
CA ASN A 229 16.62 3.36 -10.57
C ASN A 229 17.70 4.22 -9.91
N ASN A 230 18.09 5.31 -10.58
CA ASN A 230 19.07 6.27 -10.04
C ASN A 230 18.62 6.89 -8.72
N LYS A 231 17.33 6.80 -8.39
CA LYS A 231 16.73 7.35 -7.20
C LYS A 231 15.54 6.50 -6.75
N GLU A 232 15.59 6.00 -5.52
CA GLU A 232 14.52 5.22 -4.91
C GLU A 232 14.29 5.63 -3.46
N TYR A 233 13.09 5.39 -2.96
CA TYR A 233 12.70 5.78 -1.61
C TYR A 233 12.12 4.60 -0.84
N PHE A 234 12.40 4.57 0.45
CA PHE A 234 12.00 3.48 1.33
C PHE A 234 11.51 4.04 2.66
N LYS A 235 10.46 3.46 3.22
CA LYS A 235 9.99 3.84 4.56
C LYS A 235 10.55 2.88 5.58
N VAL A 236 11.09 3.43 6.67
CA VAL A 236 11.55 2.64 7.83
C VAL A 236 10.33 2.16 8.61
N THR A 237 10.15 0.85 8.73
CA THR A 237 9.08 0.25 9.54
C THR A 237 9.64 -0.72 10.55
N LYS A 238 8.82 -1.14 11.53
CA LYS A 238 9.24 -2.13 12.53
C LYS A 238 9.68 -3.45 11.88
N SER A 239 9.06 -3.85 10.78
CA SER A 239 9.37 -5.09 10.07
C SER A 239 10.53 -4.98 9.08
N GLY A 240 11.05 -3.78 8.80
CA GLY A 240 12.08 -3.56 7.77
C GLY A 240 11.86 -2.31 6.93
N LEU A 241 12.64 -2.18 5.86
CA LEU A 241 12.40 -1.20 4.81
C LEU A 241 11.30 -1.71 3.88
N VAL A 242 10.35 -0.83 3.55
CA VAL A 242 9.32 -1.09 2.53
C VAL A 242 9.42 -0.03 1.44
N PRO A 243 9.03 -0.34 0.18
CA PRO A 243 9.02 0.68 -0.86
C PRO A 243 8.20 1.88 -0.39
N PHE A 244 8.77 3.06 -0.56
CA PHE A 244 8.06 4.31 -0.42
C PHE A 244 8.07 4.97 -1.79
N THR A 245 6.90 5.42 -2.23
CA THR A 245 6.86 6.32 -3.37
C THR A 245 6.52 7.68 -2.78
N PRO A 246 7.44 8.67 -2.83
CA PRO A 246 7.10 10.01 -2.44
C PRO A 246 5.89 10.44 -3.23
N THR A 247 5.10 11.26 -2.58
CA THR A 247 3.80 11.55 -3.09
C THR A 247 3.91 12.49 -4.29
N SER A 248 3.88 11.87 -5.48
CA SER A 248 3.92 12.42 -6.83
C SER A 248 5.32 12.71 -7.41
N VAL A 249 5.44 12.51 -8.72
CA VAL A 249 6.43 13.15 -9.60
C VAL A 249 5.59 14.15 -10.38
N LEU A 250 5.97 15.42 -10.47
CA LEU A 250 5.10 16.47 -11.03
C LEU A 250 4.50 16.12 -12.43
N GLN A 251 5.18 15.28 -13.23
CA GLN A 251 4.66 14.75 -14.50
C GLN A 251 3.36 13.95 -14.38
N ASP A 252 3.11 13.33 -13.22
CA ASP A 252 1.94 12.49 -12.96
C ASP A 252 0.74 13.30 -12.44
N ASN A 253 0.92 14.55 -12.00
CA ASN A 253 -0.18 15.40 -11.57
C ASN A 253 -0.89 16.01 -12.78
N ILE A 254 -2.16 15.63 -12.94
CA ILE A 254 -3.04 16.10 -14.01
C ILE A 254 -4.28 16.68 -13.33
N ILE A 255 -4.52 17.97 -13.55
CA ILE A 255 -5.77 18.62 -13.15
C ILE A 255 -6.74 18.47 -14.32
N THR A 256 -7.90 17.91 -14.05
CA THR A 256 -8.95 17.64 -15.02
C THR A 256 -10.22 18.35 -14.62
N VAL A 257 -10.82 19.08 -15.56
CA VAL A 257 -12.13 19.70 -15.37
C VAL A 257 -13.12 19.03 -16.32
N ARG A 258 -14.21 18.49 -15.78
CA ARG A 258 -15.22 17.79 -16.60
C ARG A 258 -16.16 18.77 -17.29
N SER A 259 -16.60 18.41 -18.48
CA SER A 259 -17.61 19.15 -19.23
C SER A 259 -18.96 19.12 -18.49
N ASN A 260 -19.69 20.24 -18.56
CA ASN A 260 -21.05 20.33 -18.02
C ASN A 260 -22.10 19.70 -18.95
N SER A 261 -21.87 19.73 -20.27
CA SER A 261 -22.75 19.10 -21.29
C SER A 261 -22.53 17.60 -21.38
N ASN A 262 -21.28 17.15 -21.27
CA ASN A 262 -20.92 15.74 -21.31
C ASN A 262 -19.96 15.40 -20.17
N ILE A 263 -20.54 14.90 -19.09
CA ILE A 263 -19.84 14.60 -17.85
C ILE A 263 -18.75 13.52 -18.00
N TYR A 264 -18.78 12.74 -19.08
CA TYR A 264 -17.76 11.72 -19.39
C TYR A 264 -16.52 12.31 -20.06
N ARG A 265 -16.58 13.55 -20.54
CA ARG A 265 -15.48 14.22 -21.22
C ARG A 265 -14.76 15.19 -20.30
N ASN A 266 -13.45 15.26 -20.48
CA ASN A 266 -12.62 16.28 -19.86
C ASN A 266 -12.70 17.52 -20.76
N ALA A 267 -13.30 18.60 -20.26
CA ALA A 267 -13.35 19.87 -20.96
C ALA A 267 -11.97 20.54 -20.98
N LEU A 268 -11.25 20.47 -19.86
CA LEU A 268 -9.91 21.01 -19.67
C LEU A 268 -9.03 19.96 -18.97
N THR A 269 -7.79 19.88 -19.42
CA THR A 269 -6.72 19.11 -18.79
C THR A 269 -5.49 20.01 -18.67
N ILE A 270 -4.95 20.11 -17.47
CA ILE A 270 -3.74 20.87 -17.14
C ILE A 270 -2.71 19.90 -16.58
N SER A 271 -1.50 19.95 -17.12
CA SER A 271 -0.34 19.16 -16.72
C SER A 271 0.90 20.05 -16.71
N PHE A 272 2.02 19.52 -16.22
CA PHE A 272 3.24 20.30 -15.97
C PHE A 272 4.41 19.61 -16.67
N ASP A 273 5.03 20.29 -17.63
CA ASP A 273 6.27 19.82 -18.24
C ASP A 273 7.43 20.17 -17.31
N THR A 274 8.01 19.16 -16.67
CA THR A 274 9.12 19.34 -15.74
C THR A 274 10.44 19.66 -16.44
N THR A 275 10.57 19.34 -17.74
CA THR A 275 11.80 19.55 -18.50
C THR A 275 11.90 21.00 -18.93
N SER A 276 10.83 21.54 -19.52
CA SER A 276 10.77 22.95 -19.93
C SER A 276 10.29 23.88 -18.82
N LYS A 277 9.80 23.34 -17.69
CA LYS A 277 9.14 24.07 -16.61
C LYS A 277 7.99 24.95 -17.11
N THR A 278 7.15 24.39 -17.97
CA THR A 278 5.98 25.08 -18.52
C THR A 278 4.69 24.31 -18.29
N ILE A 279 3.59 25.01 -18.06
CA ILE A 279 2.26 24.41 -18.00
C ILE A 279 1.85 23.92 -19.40
N LYS A 280 1.33 22.70 -19.47
CA LYS A 280 0.70 22.13 -20.66
C LYS A 280 -0.80 22.04 -20.42
N ALA A 281 -1.57 22.79 -21.20
CA ALA A 281 -3.02 22.80 -21.09
C ALA A 281 -3.68 22.43 -22.43
N THR A 282 -4.63 21.50 -22.37
CA THR A 282 -5.42 21.05 -23.52
C THR A 282 -6.90 21.09 -23.18
N ALA A 283 -7.73 21.44 -24.14
CA ALA A 283 -9.17 21.48 -23.95
C ALA A 283 -9.92 21.10 -25.23
N ILE A 284 -11.17 20.73 -25.05
CA ILE A 284 -12.13 20.51 -26.13
C ILE A 284 -13.15 21.66 -26.16
N ASN A 285 -13.89 21.80 -27.26
CA ASN A 285 -14.90 22.83 -27.43
C ASN A 285 -16.19 22.50 -26.66
N GLU A 286 -16.08 22.37 -25.33
CA GLU A 286 -17.18 22.07 -24.42
C GLU A 286 -17.23 23.09 -23.28
N PRO A 287 -18.44 23.43 -22.80
CA PRO A 287 -18.63 24.35 -21.68
C PRO A 287 -18.19 23.75 -20.34
N ILE A 288 -17.58 24.59 -19.50
CA ILE A 288 -17.34 24.30 -18.08
C ILE A 288 -18.40 25.01 -17.25
N GLY A 289 -19.16 24.24 -16.46
CA GLY A 289 -20.29 24.74 -15.67
C GLY A 289 -21.48 25.25 -16.50
N SER A 290 -22.57 25.61 -15.82
CA SER A 290 -23.73 26.30 -16.38
C SER A 290 -24.17 27.41 -15.44
N SER A 291 -24.43 28.60 -16.00
CA SER A 291 -25.06 29.69 -15.29
C SER A 291 -26.57 29.75 -15.61
N GLY A 292 -27.39 29.97 -14.59
CA GLY A 292 -28.86 30.03 -14.70
C GLY A 292 -29.40 31.30 -15.38
N GLY A 293 -28.74 31.81 -16.41
CA GLY A 293 -29.14 33.03 -17.14
C GLY A 293 -28.54 34.33 -16.63
N TRP A 294 -27.40 34.28 -15.92
CA TRP A 294 -26.59 35.44 -15.59
C TRP A 294 -25.22 35.31 -16.26
N SER A 295 -24.96 36.20 -17.23
CA SER A 295 -23.65 36.34 -17.85
C SER A 295 -22.69 37.02 -16.87
N GLY A 296 -21.58 36.37 -16.54
CA GLY A 296 -20.46 37.03 -15.83
C GLY A 296 -19.93 36.33 -14.59
N THR A 297 -20.46 35.18 -14.19
CA THR A 297 -19.89 34.44 -13.06
C THR A 297 -18.94 33.34 -13.53
N SER A 298 -17.72 33.34 -13.00
CA SER A 298 -16.66 32.40 -13.38
C SER A 298 -16.96 30.99 -12.90
N ALA A 299 -16.96 30.02 -13.82
CA ALA A 299 -17.04 28.60 -13.50
C ALA A 299 -15.69 28.03 -13.07
N LEU A 300 -14.59 28.63 -13.52
CA LEU A 300 -13.24 28.28 -13.08
C LEU A 300 -12.34 29.52 -13.22
N ILE A 301 -11.52 29.79 -12.21
CA ILE A 301 -10.44 30.79 -12.24
C ILE A 301 -9.13 30.07 -11.95
N PHE A 302 -8.13 30.36 -12.78
CA PHE A 302 -6.77 29.89 -12.68
C PHE A 302 -5.87 31.06 -12.27
N THR A 303 -5.15 30.94 -11.16
CA THR A 303 -4.15 31.93 -10.75
C THR A 303 -2.84 31.24 -10.40
N LEU A 304 -1.78 31.52 -11.16
CA LEU A 304 -0.42 31.10 -10.85
C LEU A 304 0.32 32.28 -10.21
N LYS A 305 0.94 32.06 -9.05
CA LYS A 305 1.73 33.04 -8.31
C LYS A 305 3.17 32.54 -8.13
N ASP A 306 4.12 33.47 -8.16
CA ASP A 306 5.51 33.18 -7.85
C ASP A 306 5.72 32.91 -6.35
N LYS A 307 6.96 32.56 -5.98
CA LYS A 307 7.36 32.31 -4.58
C LYS A 307 7.16 33.50 -3.62
N ASN A 308 6.97 34.71 -4.15
CA ASN A 308 6.71 35.93 -3.37
C ASN A 308 5.21 36.27 -3.33
N GLY A 309 4.34 35.40 -3.87
CA GLY A 309 2.91 35.61 -3.96
C GLY A 309 2.47 36.57 -5.08
N ARG A 310 3.36 36.98 -5.99
CA ARG A 310 3.01 37.86 -7.11
C ARG A 310 2.36 37.02 -8.21
N THR A 311 1.25 37.51 -8.77
CA THR A 311 0.56 36.83 -9.87
C THR A 311 1.43 36.81 -11.13
N VAL A 312 1.80 35.62 -11.57
CA VAL A 312 2.51 35.34 -12.82
C VAL A 312 1.51 35.18 -13.97
N LYS A 313 0.40 34.48 -13.70
CA LYS A 313 -0.67 34.25 -14.68
C LYS A 313 -2.01 34.25 -13.99
N TYR A 314 -2.99 34.89 -14.61
CA TYR A 314 -4.38 34.90 -14.18
C TYR A 314 -5.26 34.74 -15.40
N ASP A 315 -6.20 33.82 -15.34
CA ASP A 315 -7.22 33.64 -16.37
C ASP A 315 -8.44 32.89 -15.82
N TYR A 316 -9.55 32.91 -16.54
CA TYR A 316 -10.80 32.32 -16.10
C TYR A 316 -11.70 31.90 -17.25
N VAL A 317 -12.74 31.11 -16.93
CA VAL A 317 -13.81 30.77 -17.85
C VAL A 317 -15.16 30.98 -17.16
N TYR A 318 -16.10 31.64 -17.84
CA TYR A 318 -17.46 31.84 -17.35
C TYR A 318 -18.28 30.55 -17.41
N GLY A 319 -19.32 30.43 -16.57
CA GLY A 319 -20.30 29.37 -16.75
C GLY A 319 -21.09 29.57 -18.05
N LYS A 320 -21.51 28.48 -18.70
CA LYS A 320 -22.37 28.55 -19.89
C LYS A 320 -23.70 29.24 -19.57
N ASP A 321 -23.95 30.38 -20.19
CA ASP A 321 -25.24 31.05 -20.15
C ASP A 321 -26.15 30.46 -21.23
N THR A 322 -27.28 29.86 -20.83
CA THR A 322 -28.23 29.27 -21.78
C THR A 322 -29.03 30.31 -22.56
N LYS A 323 -28.97 31.59 -22.18
CA LYS A 323 -29.73 32.70 -22.77
C LYS A 323 -28.88 33.66 -23.61
N ALA A 324 -27.56 33.69 -23.42
CA ALA A 324 -26.68 34.58 -24.16
C ALA A 324 -25.98 33.86 -25.32
N ILE A 325 -26.29 34.25 -26.55
CA ILE A 325 -25.62 33.75 -27.75
C ILE A 325 -24.24 34.43 -27.82
N GLY A 326 -23.16 33.65 -27.67
CA GLY A 326 -21.79 34.10 -27.97
C GLY A 326 -20.84 34.36 -26.78
N ARG A 327 -21.25 34.10 -25.53
CA ARG A 327 -20.35 34.11 -24.34
C ARG A 327 -20.23 32.73 -23.72
N ASP A 328 -20.05 31.71 -24.55
CA ASP A 328 -19.94 30.35 -24.04
C ASP A 328 -18.61 30.17 -23.29
N GLY A 329 -18.73 29.62 -22.08
CA GLY A 329 -17.66 29.23 -21.18
C GLY A 329 -16.78 28.10 -21.70
N VAL A 330 -16.18 28.30 -22.88
CA VAL A 330 -15.41 27.27 -23.56
C VAL A 330 -14.03 27.14 -22.91
N ALA A 331 -13.73 25.94 -22.44
CA ALA A 331 -12.46 25.57 -21.84
C ALA A 331 -11.23 25.90 -22.73
N ILE A 332 -11.42 25.93 -24.06
CA ILE A 332 -10.35 26.10 -25.04
C ILE A 332 -9.64 27.44 -24.93
N ASN A 333 -10.36 28.51 -24.61
CA ASN A 333 -9.76 29.84 -24.46
C ASN A 333 -8.81 29.87 -23.26
N LEU A 334 -9.28 29.36 -22.12
CA LEU A 334 -8.46 29.22 -20.92
C LEU A 334 -7.24 28.33 -21.17
N ALA A 335 -7.42 27.18 -21.83
CA ALA A 335 -6.31 26.30 -22.18
C ALA A 335 -5.25 27.00 -23.04
N ASN A 336 -5.66 27.64 -24.13
CA ASN A 336 -4.74 28.35 -25.03
C ASN A 336 -3.96 29.46 -24.31
N ASN A 337 -4.63 30.17 -23.41
CA ASN A 337 -4.04 31.28 -22.69
C ASN A 337 -3.02 30.85 -21.63
N ILE A 338 -3.26 29.73 -20.92
CA ILE A 338 -2.35 29.23 -19.88
C ILE A 338 -1.30 28.26 -20.40
N ASN A 339 -1.49 27.69 -21.60
CA ASN A 339 -0.53 26.78 -22.21
C ASN A 339 0.83 27.47 -22.42
N ASN A 340 1.92 26.74 -22.21
CA ASN A 340 3.31 27.21 -22.22
C ASN A 340 3.64 28.30 -21.17
N THR A 341 2.76 28.57 -20.20
CA THR A 341 3.08 29.51 -19.11
C THR A 341 4.24 28.94 -18.28
N PRO A 342 5.36 29.67 -18.11
CA PRO A 342 6.48 29.20 -17.32
C PRO A 342 6.12 29.15 -15.83
N PHE A 343 6.65 28.16 -15.14
CA PHE A 343 6.59 28.05 -13.69
C PHE A 343 7.97 27.74 -13.13
N ASP A 344 8.13 27.89 -11.81
CA ASP A 344 9.28 27.37 -11.08
C ASP A 344 8.79 26.59 -9.86
N TYR A 345 9.65 25.74 -9.33
CA TYR A 345 9.34 25.04 -8.08
C TYR A 345 9.21 26.05 -6.93
N GLY A 346 8.19 25.85 -6.09
CA GLY A 346 7.76 26.80 -5.06
C GLY A 346 6.68 27.78 -5.51
N TYR A 347 6.29 27.79 -6.79
CA TYR A 347 5.15 28.59 -7.25
C TYR A 347 3.84 28.02 -6.69
N SER A 348 2.84 28.88 -6.47
CA SER A 348 1.52 28.45 -6.04
C SER A 348 0.50 28.58 -7.17
N LEU A 349 -0.36 27.57 -7.30
CA LEU A 349 -1.48 27.53 -8.20
C LEU A 349 -2.77 27.56 -7.39
N GLU A 350 -3.53 28.64 -7.52
CA GLU A 350 -4.87 28.77 -6.96
C GLU A 350 -5.90 28.43 -8.05
N LEU A 351 -6.74 27.44 -7.75
CA LEU A 351 -7.87 27.07 -8.58
C LEU A 351 -9.14 27.41 -7.82
N TYR A 352 -9.88 28.40 -8.31
CA TYR A 352 -11.25 28.62 -7.87
C TYR A 352 -12.19 27.90 -8.82
N ALA A 353 -12.96 26.96 -8.28
CA ALA A 353 -14.03 26.25 -8.94
C ALA A 353 -15.18 26.14 -7.94
N PRO A 354 -16.40 26.64 -8.24
CA PRO A 354 -17.52 26.55 -7.32
C PRO A 354 -17.70 25.09 -6.89
N ALA A 355 -17.46 24.80 -5.61
CA ALA A 355 -17.52 23.49 -4.98
C ALA A 355 -18.90 23.26 -4.33
N ARG A 356 -19.77 24.27 -4.30
CA ARG A 356 -21.17 24.17 -3.88
C ARG A 356 -22.08 24.67 -4.99
N LYS A 357 -23.32 24.17 -5.02
CA LYS A 357 -24.34 24.73 -5.91
C LYS A 357 -24.72 26.12 -5.41
N TYR A 358 -24.31 27.14 -6.14
CA TYR A 358 -24.78 28.50 -5.92
C TYR A 358 -26.12 28.70 -6.61
N ARG A 359 -26.88 29.73 -6.20
CA ARG A 359 -28.18 30.07 -6.81
C ARG A 359 -28.12 30.12 -8.34
N PHE A 360 -26.96 30.46 -8.91
CA PHE A 360 -26.81 30.74 -10.33
C PHE A 360 -25.70 29.97 -11.05
N ILE A 361 -24.88 29.15 -10.38
CA ILE A 361 -23.83 28.33 -11.04
C ILE A 361 -23.89 26.88 -10.56
N THR A 362 -23.86 25.94 -11.50
CA THR A 362 -23.63 24.52 -11.20
C THR A 362 -22.19 24.29 -10.77
N LYS A 363 -22.00 23.42 -9.77
CA LYS A 363 -20.68 23.04 -9.26
C LYS A 363 -19.74 22.61 -10.39
N THR A 364 -18.57 23.22 -10.46
CA THR A 364 -17.54 22.84 -11.44
C THR A 364 -16.79 21.62 -10.93
N ARG A 365 -16.69 20.59 -11.77
CA ARG A 365 -16.13 19.30 -11.39
C ARG A 365 -14.65 19.27 -11.72
N VAL A 366 -13.82 19.60 -10.74
CA VAL A 366 -12.36 19.57 -10.83
C VAL A 366 -11.84 18.33 -10.11
N PHE A 367 -10.89 17.64 -10.74
CA PHE A 367 -10.19 16.51 -10.16
C PHE A 367 -8.69 16.65 -10.38
N THR A 368 -7.88 16.37 -9.36
CA THR A 368 -6.42 16.36 -9.49
C THR A 368 -5.90 14.95 -9.28
N SER A 369 -5.24 14.36 -10.27
CA SER A 369 -4.61 13.05 -10.11
C SER A 369 -3.40 13.14 -9.20
N ASN A 370 -3.13 12.04 -8.50
CA ASN A 370 -1.99 11.85 -7.61
C ASN A 370 -1.92 12.91 -6.50
N LEU A 371 -3.08 13.25 -5.93
CA LEU A 371 -3.22 14.20 -4.82
C LEU A 371 -4.25 13.66 -3.79
N PRO A 372 -4.10 13.93 -2.48
CA PRO A 372 -2.82 14.18 -1.84
C PRO A 372 -1.93 12.92 -1.85
N PHE A 373 -2.37 11.79 -2.43
CA PHE A 373 -1.63 10.54 -2.56
C PHE A 373 -1.54 10.10 -4.03
N LYS A 374 -0.49 9.33 -4.38
CA LYS A 374 -0.37 8.68 -5.68
C LYS A 374 -1.56 7.74 -5.94
N SER A 375 -1.86 7.49 -7.21
CA SER A 375 -3.00 6.73 -7.78
C SER A 375 -4.41 7.23 -7.47
N ASN A 376 -4.56 8.33 -6.73
CA ASN A 376 -5.86 8.88 -6.36
C ASN A 376 -6.25 10.08 -7.22
N ALA A 377 -7.52 10.17 -7.57
CA ALA A 377 -8.10 11.39 -8.14
C ALA A 377 -8.77 12.18 -7.01
N TYR A 378 -8.25 13.35 -6.70
CA TYR A 378 -8.71 14.21 -5.62
C TYR A 378 -9.81 15.16 -6.07
N CYS A 379 -10.91 15.19 -5.34
CA CYS A 379 -11.98 16.17 -5.46
C CYS A 379 -11.78 17.29 -4.42
N PRO A 380 -11.70 18.58 -4.83
CA PRO A 380 -11.57 19.71 -3.90
C PRO A 380 -12.72 19.79 -2.87
N PHE A 381 -12.38 20.22 -1.65
CA PHE A 381 -13.33 20.51 -0.57
C PHE A 381 -13.92 21.91 -0.68
N ASN A 382 -13.08 22.86 -1.05
CA ASN A 382 -13.39 24.28 -1.04
C ASN A 382 -13.55 24.82 -2.46
N ASP A 383 -14.26 25.94 -2.55
CA ASP A 383 -14.41 26.71 -3.78
C ASP A 383 -13.06 27.15 -4.34
N THR A 384 -12.14 27.57 -3.48
CA THR A 384 -10.75 27.86 -3.85
C THR A 384 -9.84 26.89 -3.12
N GLU A 385 -8.96 26.24 -3.87
CA GLU A 385 -7.83 25.52 -3.31
C GLU A 385 -6.52 25.97 -3.93
N THR A 386 -5.50 26.02 -3.08
CA THR A 386 -4.16 26.40 -3.49
C THR A 386 -3.24 25.20 -3.36
N VAL A 387 -2.44 24.96 -4.39
CA VAL A 387 -1.38 23.95 -4.40
C VAL A 387 -0.04 24.60 -4.69
N THR A 388 1.02 24.15 -4.03
CA THR A 388 2.41 24.48 -4.38
C THR A 388 2.91 23.50 -5.43
N ILE A 389 3.59 23.99 -6.46
CA ILE A 389 4.28 23.19 -7.46
C ILE A 389 5.66 22.83 -6.92
N THR A 390 5.97 21.54 -6.76
CA THR A 390 7.27 21.04 -6.27
C THR A 390 7.88 20.05 -7.25
N GLU A 391 9.14 19.68 -7.04
CA GLU A 391 9.80 18.61 -7.82
C GLU A 391 9.05 17.27 -7.68
N LEU A 392 8.46 17.04 -6.52
CA LEU A 392 7.63 15.87 -6.21
C LEU A 392 6.14 16.11 -6.53
N GLY A 393 5.78 17.12 -7.31
CA GLY A 393 4.39 17.36 -7.70
C GLY A 393 3.65 18.40 -6.89
N LEU A 394 2.32 18.36 -6.97
CA LEU A 394 1.42 19.33 -6.37
C LEU A 394 1.21 19.03 -4.88
N VAL A 395 1.35 20.05 -4.03
CA VAL A 395 1.17 19.94 -2.57
C VAL A 395 0.08 20.90 -2.12
N LEU A 396 -0.95 20.43 -1.42
CA LEU A 396 -2.04 21.28 -0.90
C LEU A 396 -1.52 22.29 0.13
N GLN A 397 -1.93 23.56 0.01
CA GLN A 397 -1.62 24.62 0.97
C GLN A 397 -2.70 24.76 2.06
N SER A 398 -2.41 25.56 3.08
CA SER A 398 -3.17 25.70 4.34
C SER A 398 -4.67 26.00 4.20
N ASN A 399 -5.14 26.46 3.04
CA ASN A 399 -6.56 26.67 2.77
C ASN A 399 -7.33 25.37 2.45
N SER A 400 -6.64 24.26 2.16
CA SER A 400 -7.27 22.95 2.01
C SER A 400 -7.42 22.25 3.37
N PRO A 401 -8.57 21.61 3.66
CA PRO A 401 -8.75 20.81 4.87
C PRO A 401 -7.74 19.65 5.03
N LEU A 402 -7.07 19.24 3.95
CA LEU A 402 -6.08 18.14 3.98
C LEU A 402 -4.61 18.61 4.15
N SER A 403 -4.33 19.91 4.06
CA SER A 403 -2.96 20.43 4.00
C SER A 403 -2.17 20.36 5.31
N ASN A 404 -2.87 20.45 6.45
CA ASN A 404 -2.28 20.52 7.80
C ASN A 404 -2.72 19.36 8.69
N ILE A 405 -3.14 18.25 8.08
CA ILE A 405 -3.59 17.08 8.82
C ILE A 405 -2.64 15.93 8.51
N LYS A 406 -2.54 14.98 9.44
CA LYS A 406 -1.97 13.66 9.16
C LYS A 406 -3.13 12.75 8.75
N PRO A 407 -3.47 12.62 7.46
CA PRO A 407 -4.53 11.72 7.06
C PRO A 407 -4.09 10.27 7.27
N LEU A 408 -5.05 9.39 7.57
CA LEU A 408 -4.85 7.97 7.32
C LEU A 408 -4.62 7.78 5.81
N LYS A 409 -3.81 6.80 5.43
CA LYS A 409 -3.53 6.53 4.01
C LYS A 409 -4.81 6.16 3.24
N ASP A 410 -5.72 5.46 3.91
CA ASP A 410 -6.93 4.91 3.32
C ASP A 410 -7.93 6.00 2.94
N ILE A 411 -8.47 5.91 1.73
CA ILE A 411 -9.53 6.79 1.27
C ILE A 411 -10.70 5.93 0.79
N ILE A 412 -11.87 6.14 1.38
CA ILE A 412 -13.09 5.53 0.85
C ILE A 412 -13.55 6.37 -0.34
N VAL A 413 -13.60 5.76 -1.52
CA VAL A 413 -14.03 6.40 -2.77
C VAL A 413 -15.36 5.79 -3.20
N LEU A 414 -16.38 6.65 -3.31
CA LEU A 414 -17.70 6.29 -3.82
C LEU A 414 -17.90 6.89 -5.21
N LYS A 415 -18.39 6.06 -6.13
CA LYS A 415 -18.75 6.42 -7.49
C LYS A 415 -20.25 6.26 -7.71
N ASN A 416 -20.80 6.93 -8.72
CA ASN A 416 -22.20 6.74 -9.14
C ASN A 416 -22.36 5.55 -10.10
N VAL A 417 -23.59 5.30 -10.57
CA VAL A 417 -23.88 4.25 -11.58
C VAL A 417 -23.02 4.37 -12.85
N ASP A 418 -22.63 5.60 -13.20
CA ASP A 418 -21.80 5.93 -14.37
C ASP A 418 -20.29 5.90 -14.08
N SER A 419 -19.89 5.44 -12.89
CA SER A 419 -18.49 5.34 -12.44
C SER A 419 -17.78 6.69 -12.22
N GLN A 420 -18.53 7.76 -12.02
CA GLN A 420 -17.98 9.07 -11.66
C GLN A 420 -17.83 9.18 -10.15
N ILE A 421 -16.73 9.76 -9.68
CA ILE A 421 -16.49 9.97 -8.24
C ILE A 421 -17.57 10.92 -7.71
N MET A 422 -18.42 10.41 -6.81
CA MET A 422 -19.42 11.19 -6.09
C MET A 422 -18.85 11.81 -4.83
N LEU A 423 -18.03 11.05 -4.13
CA LEU A 423 -17.61 11.38 -2.77
C LEU A 423 -16.33 10.63 -2.40
N GLN A 424 -15.50 11.28 -1.58
CA GLN A 424 -14.29 10.72 -0.99
C GLN A 424 -14.29 11.00 0.51
N ILE A 425 -13.97 9.98 1.31
CA ILE A 425 -13.88 10.08 2.77
C ILE A 425 -12.43 9.85 3.18
N TYR A 426 -11.88 10.82 3.90
CA TYR A 426 -10.56 10.85 4.48
C TYR A 426 -10.68 10.80 6.01
N PHE A 427 -9.60 10.39 6.67
CA PHE A 427 -9.54 10.25 8.12
C PHE A 427 -8.49 11.19 8.67
N ASN A 428 -8.90 12.27 9.35
CA ASN A 428 -7.98 13.12 10.08
C ASN A 428 -7.62 12.44 11.41
N ILE A 429 -6.45 11.81 11.50
CA ILE A 429 -6.09 11.02 12.68
C ILE A 429 -5.67 11.88 13.87
N GLN A 430 -5.22 13.12 13.62
CA GLN A 430 -4.84 14.06 14.68
C GLN A 430 -6.08 14.65 15.35
N ALA A 431 -7.06 15.08 14.56
CA ALA A 431 -8.30 15.65 15.08
C ALA A 431 -9.38 14.60 15.37
N LYS A 432 -9.12 13.32 15.04
CA LYS A 432 -10.06 12.21 15.21
C LYS A 432 -11.40 12.45 14.50
N LYS A 433 -11.35 12.97 13.27
CA LYS A 433 -12.54 13.36 12.49
C LYS A 433 -12.54 12.77 11.08
N LEU A 434 -13.72 12.47 10.58
CA LEU A 434 -13.90 12.16 9.16
C LEU A 434 -13.94 13.47 8.36
N LEU A 435 -13.29 13.47 7.20
CA LEU A 435 -13.34 14.56 6.24
C LEU A 435 -13.89 14.04 4.92
N VAL A 436 -14.89 14.72 4.38
CA VAL A 436 -15.64 14.27 3.22
C VAL A 436 -15.63 15.34 2.15
N SER A 437 -15.11 14.97 0.98
CA SER A 437 -15.24 15.76 -0.24
C SER A 437 -16.37 15.16 -1.08
N SER A 438 -17.34 15.98 -1.46
CA SER A 438 -18.40 15.62 -2.41
C SER A 438 -18.11 16.28 -3.76
N SER A 439 -18.46 15.64 -4.87
CA SER A 439 -18.45 16.24 -6.21
C SER A 439 -19.82 16.76 -6.66
N SER A 440 -20.83 16.62 -5.80
CA SER A 440 -22.26 16.90 -6.03
C SER A 440 -22.87 16.13 -7.22
N ILE A 441 -22.17 15.10 -7.72
CA ILE A 441 -22.71 14.15 -8.69
C ILE A 441 -23.75 13.28 -8.00
N LYS A 442 -24.88 13.05 -8.67
CA LYS A 442 -25.98 12.22 -8.18
C LYS A 442 -25.68 10.72 -8.34
N SER A 443 -26.24 9.90 -7.45
CA SER A 443 -26.10 8.44 -7.43
C SER A 443 -26.61 7.77 -8.70
N ALA A 444 -27.71 8.28 -9.23
CA ALA A 444 -28.32 7.90 -10.50
C ALA A 444 -28.72 9.16 -11.26
N TYR A 445 -28.68 9.09 -12.60
CA TYR A 445 -29.29 10.08 -13.49
C TYR A 445 -30.54 9.44 -14.12
N ASN A 446 -31.63 10.19 -14.24
CA ASN A 446 -32.91 9.76 -14.83
C ASN A 446 -33.62 8.57 -14.13
N ASN A 447 -33.70 8.58 -12.79
CA ASN A 447 -34.51 7.63 -12.01
C ASN A 447 -34.19 6.13 -12.22
N SER A 448 -32.97 5.76 -12.62
CA SER A 448 -32.56 4.33 -12.68
C SER A 448 -32.51 3.65 -11.30
N ILE A 449 -32.63 4.44 -10.22
CA ILE A 449 -32.78 4.03 -8.84
C ILE A 449 -33.90 4.88 -8.24
N SER A 450 -34.83 4.26 -7.49
CA SER A 450 -35.89 5.00 -6.80
C SER A 450 -35.29 5.99 -5.78
N ASN A 451 -35.89 7.18 -5.67
CA ASN A 451 -35.42 8.23 -4.76
C ASN A 451 -35.46 7.81 -3.27
N SER A 452 -36.28 6.81 -2.93
CA SER A 452 -36.37 6.24 -1.58
C SER A 452 -35.37 5.12 -1.31
N GLU A 453 -34.74 4.56 -2.35
CA GLU A 453 -33.80 3.45 -2.19
C GLU A 453 -32.42 3.94 -1.76
N GLU A 454 -31.82 3.24 -0.80
CA GLU A 454 -30.45 3.50 -0.36
C GLU A 454 -29.45 3.09 -1.45
N TYR A 455 -28.61 4.05 -1.86
CA TYR A 455 -27.51 3.81 -2.79
C TYR A 455 -26.21 3.51 -2.06
N PHE A 456 -25.94 4.28 -1.01
CA PHE A 456 -24.75 4.13 -0.17
C PHE A 456 -25.10 4.41 1.28
N VAL A 457 -24.57 3.58 2.18
CA VAL A 457 -24.67 3.75 3.63
C VAL A 457 -23.27 3.59 4.22
N ILE A 458 -22.91 4.54 5.09
CA ILE A 458 -21.76 4.45 5.98
C ILE A 458 -22.28 4.51 7.41
N LYS A 459 -21.82 3.57 8.23
CA LYS A 459 -22.12 3.54 9.66
C LYS A 459 -20.82 3.50 10.44
N LEU A 460 -20.60 4.49 11.28
CA LEU A 460 -19.53 4.48 12.28
C LEU A 460 -20.10 3.99 13.61
N THR A 461 -19.51 2.94 14.17
CA THR A 461 -19.90 2.35 15.46
C THR A 461 -18.73 2.50 16.42
N ASP A 462 -18.93 3.23 17.51
CA ASP A 462 -17.91 3.39 18.55
C ASP A 462 -17.76 2.13 19.42
N LYS A 463 -16.74 2.11 20.29
CA LYS A 463 -16.50 1.00 21.23
C LYS A 463 -17.66 0.70 22.18
N SER A 464 -18.53 1.67 22.44
CA SER A 464 -19.74 1.48 23.27
C SER A 464 -20.91 0.89 22.49
N GLY A 465 -20.78 0.76 21.17
CA GLY A 465 -21.83 0.31 20.26
C GLY A 465 -22.72 1.43 19.73
N LYS A 466 -22.44 2.70 20.05
CA LYS A 466 -23.24 3.83 19.54
C LYS A 466 -22.94 4.02 18.06
N GLU A 467 -24.01 4.14 17.28
CA GLU A 467 -23.91 4.25 15.83
C GLU A 467 -24.18 5.69 15.34
N THR A 468 -23.37 6.13 14.38
CA THR A 468 -23.66 7.29 13.53
C THR A 468 -23.81 6.82 12.10
N ILE A 469 -24.97 7.08 11.50
CA ILE A 469 -25.33 6.56 10.17
C ILE A 469 -25.45 7.72 9.19
N GLY A 470 -24.71 7.64 8.10
CA GLY A 470 -24.81 8.51 6.93
C GLY A 470 -25.31 7.74 5.71
N LYS A 471 -26.18 8.36 4.91
CA LYS A 471 -26.83 7.70 3.77
C LYS A 471 -26.87 8.61 2.54
N ILE A 472 -26.84 8.00 1.36
CA ILE A 472 -27.17 8.61 0.07
C ILE A 472 -28.24 7.72 -0.58
N THR A 473 -29.37 8.30 -0.99
CA THR A 473 -30.43 7.57 -1.71
C THR A 473 -30.36 7.79 -3.23
N GLY A 474 -31.25 7.15 -3.98
CA GLY A 474 -31.40 7.35 -5.43
C GLY A 474 -31.60 8.81 -5.82
N ASP A 475 -31.03 9.22 -6.95
CA ASP A 475 -31.06 10.59 -7.52
C ASP A 475 -30.52 11.71 -6.60
N ASN A 476 -29.96 11.36 -5.44
CA ASN A 476 -29.30 12.30 -4.52
C ASN A 476 -27.78 12.30 -4.67
N ASN A 477 -27.15 13.41 -4.27
CA ASN A 477 -25.69 13.57 -4.28
C ASN A 477 -25.11 13.39 -2.86
N GLY A 478 -23.78 13.51 -2.75
CA GLY A 478 -23.07 13.34 -1.48
C GLY A 478 -23.05 14.57 -0.55
N ASP A 479 -23.69 15.69 -0.89
CA ASP A 479 -23.51 16.95 -0.16
C ASP A 479 -24.06 16.88 1.27
N ALA A 480 -25.28 16.35 1.45
CA ALA A 480 -25.87 16.19 2.78
C ALA A 480 -25.07 15.22 3.67
N LEU A 481 -24.49 14.17 3.07
CA LEU A 481 -23.60 13.26 3.78
C LEU A 481 -22.30 13.95 4.18
N ALA A 482 -21.72 14.76 3.29
CA ALA A 482 -20.51 15.52 3.60
C ALA A 482 -20.74 16.51 4.75
N ASP A 483 -21.87 17.22 4.76
CA ASP A 483 -22.23 18.14 5.84
C ASP A 483 -22.44 17.43 7.19
N LEU A 484 -23.02 16.23 7.16
CA LEU A 484 -23.19 15.38 8.34
C LEU A 484 -21.83 14.96 8.91
N LEU A 485 -20.95 14.42 8.08
CA LEU A 485 -19.70 13.81 8.54
C LEU A 485 -18.61 14.83 8.89
N ASN A 486 -18.38 15.86 8.07
CA ASN A 486 -17.30 16.83 8.26
C ASN A 486 -17.34 17.56 9.62
N ASN A 487 -18.53 17.82 10.14
CA ASN A 487 -18.70 18.70 11.30
C ASN A 487 -19.07 17.97 12.59
N LYS A 488 -19.61 16.74 12.50
CA LYS A 488 -20.32 16.12 13.64
C LYS A 488 -19.79 14.75 14.04
N VAL A 489 -18.89 14.16 13.26
CA VAL A 489 -18.49 12.77 13.46
C VAL A 489 -17.01 12.69 13.79
N SER A 490 -16.74 12.31 15.04
CA SER A 490 -15.42 11.90 15.51
C SER A 490 -15.31 10.38 15.55
N PHE A 491 -14.08 9.86 15.53
CA PHE A 491 -13.79 8.43 15.65
C PHE A 491 -12.59 8.20 16.57
N GLU A 492 -12.54 7.05 17.23
CA GLU A 492 -11.37 6.57 17.96
C GLU A 492 -10.76 5.32 17.30
N TYR A 493 -9.50 5.02 17.64
CA TYR A 493 -8.92 3.76 17.19
C TYR A 493 -9.61 2.58 17.86
N GLY A 494 -9.99 1.58 17.06
CA GLY A 494 -10.82 0.45 17.46
C GLY A 494 -12.31 0.64 17.17
N ASP A 495 -12.76 1.84 16.82
CA ASP A 495 -14.10 2.04 16.26
C ASP A 495 -14.21 1.28 14.93
N THR A 496 -15.45 0.96 14.54
CA THR A 496 -15.71 0.21 13.31
C THR A 496 -16.53 1.02 12.32
N ILE A 497 -16.18 0.90 11.04
CA ILE A 497 -16.96 1.43 9.92
C ILE A 497 -17.61 0.26 9.21
N THR A 498 -18.92 0.34 9.01
CA THR A 498 -19.68 -0.56 8.15
C THR A 498 -20.04 0.17 6.87
N LEU A 499 -19.73 -0.44 5.73
CA LEU A 499 -19.98 0.13 4.40
C LEU A 499 -20.98 -0.72 3.63
N ALA A 500 -22.00 -0.08 3.08
CA ALA A 500 -22.95 -0.69 2.18
C ALA A 500 -23.09 0.15 0.92
N CYS A 501 -23.06 -0.49 -0.24
CA CYS A 501 -23.33 0.18 -1.51
C CYS A 501 -24.18 -0.75 -2.37
N LYS A 502 -25.14 -0.18 -3.10
CA LYS A 502 -26.03 -0.92 -4.00
C LYS A 502 -25.26 -1.69 -5.08
N ASP A 503 -24.15 -1.13 -5.56
CA ASP A 503 -23.23 -1.79 -6.48
C ASP A 503 -21.81 -1.74 -5.89
N LEU A 504 -21.33 -2.87 -5.35
CA LEU A 504 -20.02 -2.97 -4.71
C LEU A 504 -18.85 -2.58 -5.63
N ARG A 505 -19.03 -2.58 -6.95
CA ARG A 505 -18.01 -2.12 -7.92
C ARG A 505 -17.83 -0.61 -7.91
N LYS A 506 -18.78 0.13 -7.32
CA LYS A 506 -18.80 1.60 -7.25
C LYS A 506 -18.21 2.14 -5.96
N ILE A 507 -17.79 1.27 -5.05
CA ILE A 507 -17.11 1.64 -3.82
C ILE A 507 -15.76 0.94 -3.72
N SER A 508 -14.78 1.66 -3.19
CA SER A 508 -13.47 1.12 -2.89
C SER A 508 -12.81 1.84 -1.73
N ILE A 509 -11.81 1.18 -1.15
CA ILE A 509 -10.87 1.80 -0.23
C ILE A 509 -9.53 1.85 -0.97
N GLU A 510 -9.12 3.04 -1.37
CA GLU A 510 -7.82 3.25 -2.00
C GLU A 510 -6.72 3.27 -0.94
N ASN A 511 -5.49 2.91 -1.33
CA ASN A 511 -4.33 2.70 -0.47
C ASN A 511 -4.51 1.59 0.59
N ASN A 512 -5.28 0.56 0.26
CA ASN A 512 -5.57 -0.57 1.15
C ASN A 512 -5.28 -1.92 0.47
N PRO A 513 -4.47 -2.81 1.10
CA PRO A 513 -3.80 -2.66 2.40
C PRO A 513 -2.55 -1.77 2.36
N THR A 514 -1.99 -1.49 1.18
CA THR A 514 -0.80 -0.64 1.01
C THR A 514 -1.03 0.49 0.00
N TYR A 515 -0.13 1.48 -0.05
CA TYR A 515 -0.23 2.61 -0.98
C TYR A 515 -0.26 2.16 -2.44
N GLY A 516 -1.12 2.77 -3.25
CA GLY A 516 -1.28 2.39 -4.66
C GLY A 516 -2.21 1.20 -4.90
N GLU A 517 -2.55 0.45 -3.86
CA GLU A 517 -3.49 -0.67 -3.95
C GLU A 517 -4.92 -0.22 -3.68
N LYS A 518 -5.86 -0.97 -4.26
CA LYS A 518 -7.28 -0.71 -4.15
C LYS A 518 -7.99 -1.93 -3.57
N TYR A 519 -8.65 -1.75 -2.43
CA TYR A 519 -9.54 -2.74 -1.87
C TYR A 519 -10.96 -2.55 -2.41
N SER A 520 -11.51 -3.60 -3.03
CA SER A 520 -12.91 -3.68 -3.41
C SER A 520 -13.66 -4.47 -2.35
N LEU A 521 -14.80 -3.93 -1.90
CA LEU A 521 -15.63 -4.62 -0.92
C LEU A 521 -16.04 -6.00 -1.42
N LEU A 522 -15.95 -6.99 -0.55
CA LEU A 522 -16.32 -8.37 -0.80
C LEU A 522 -17.81 -8.61 -0.51
N LYS A 523 -18.40 -7.82 0.39
CA LYS A 523 -19.83 -7.89 0.69
C LYS A 523 -20.49 -6.55 1.04
N VAL A 524 -21.81 -6.48 0.88
CA VAL A 524 -22.65 -5.44 1.46
C VAL A 524 -22.57 -5.51 2.99
N ASN A 525 -22.51 -4.36 3.65
CA ASN A 525 -22.30 -4.24 5.09
C ASN A 525 -20.95 -4.81 5.57
N GLU A 526 -19.91 -4.74 4.73
CA GLU A 526 -18.57 -5.11 5.17
C GLU A 526 -18.07 -4.15 6.25
N ARG A 527 -17.41 -4.71 7.26
CA ARG A 527 -16.96 -4.00 8.46
C ARG A 527 -15.44 -3.85 8.44
N PHE A 528 -14.98 -2.67 8.82
CA PHE A 528 -13.57 -2.33 8.93
C PHE A 528 -13.30 -1.74 10.31
N SER A 529 -12.21 -2.16 10.97
CA SER A 529 -11.72 -1.46 12.17
C SER A 529 -10.82 -0.31 11.76
N ILE A 530 -10.97 0.83 12.42
CA ILE A 530 -10.08 1.97 12.26
C ILE A 530 -8.87 1.77 13.17
N THR A 531 -7.68 1.64 12.58
CA THR A 531 -6.42 1.52 13.31
C THR A 531 -5.49 2.71 13.04
N GLU A 532 -4.38 2.78 13.76
CA GLU A 532 -3.31 3.76 13.50
C GLU A 532 -2.69 3.65 12.11
N THR A 533 -2.71 2.45 11.52
CA THR A 533 -1.98 2.13 10.28
C THR A 533 -2.87 2.01 9.05
N GLY A 534 -4.18 1.93 9.27
CA GLY A 534 -5.18 1.90 8.22
C GLY A 534 -6.52 1.30 8.62
N LEU A 535 -7.41 1.19 7.63
CA LEU A 535 -8.63 0.39 7.74
C LEU A 535 -8.29 -1.10 7.59
N VAL A 536 -8.74 -1.91 8.55
CA VAL A 536 -8.54 -3.38 8.52
C VAL A 536 -9.89 -4.04 8.36
N SER A 537 -10.09 -4.80 7.28
CA SER A 537 -11.33 -5.58 7.10
C SER A 537 -11.46 -6.60 8.22
N LEU A 538 -12.65 -6.68 8.81
CA LEU A 538 -12.99 -7.63 9.87
C LEU A 538 -13.58 -8.93 9.33
N ILE A 539 -13.61 -9.10 8.01
CA ILE A 539 -14.12 -10.32 7.39
C ILE A 539 -13.15 -11.49 7.61
N ARG A 540 -13.66 -12.61 8.11
CA ARG A 540 -12.88 -13.84 8.28
C ARG A 540 -13.07 -14.73 7.07
N LEU A 541 -12.04 -14.85 6.26
CA LEU A 541 -12.06 -15.69 5.06
C LEU A 541 -11.31 -16.99 5.30
N LEU A 542 -11.69 -18.06 4.60
CA LEU A 542 -10.80 -19.19 4.42
C LEU A 542 -9.50 -18.70 3.78
N LYS A 543 -8.37 -19.29 4.20
CA LYS A 543 -7.04 -18.93 3.69
C LYS A 543 -6.90 -19.07 2.17
N ASN A 544 -7.76 -19.87 1.54
CA ASN A 544 -7.72 -20.13 0.11
C ASN A 544 -8.54 -19.11 -0.66
N GLU A 545 -7.91 -18.51 -1.66
CA GLU A 545 -8.55 -17.68 -2.70
C GLU A 545 -8.47 -18.43 -4.03
N ILE A 546 -9.58 -18.55 -4.75
CA ILE A 546 -9.59 -19.11 -6.11
C ILE A 546 -9.62 -17.95 -7.10
N THR A 547 -8.63 -17.87 -7.97
CA THR A 547 -8.48 -16.81 -8.98
C THR A 547 -8.60 -17.38 -10.39
N PHE A 548 -9.43 -16.75 -11.23
CA PHE A 548 -9.61 -17.07 -12.64
C PHE A 548 -8.97 -16.00 -13.52
N LEU A 549 -8.08 -16.41 -14.42
CA LEU A 549 -7.34 -15.53 -15.34
C LEU A 549 -7.76 -15.73 -16.80
N GLY A 550 -7.83 -14.64 -17.54
CA GLY A 550 -8.11 -14.58 -18.97
C GLY A 550 -6.87 -14.37 -19.82
N PHE A 551 -7.11 -13.88 -21.03
CA PHE A 551 -6.08 -13.56 -22.00
C PHE A 551 -5.05 -12.60 -21.42
N GLY A 552 -3.76 -12.92 -21.60
CA GLY A 552 -2.66 -12.12 -21.06
C GLY A 552 -2.58 -12.12 -19.52
N ASN A 553 -3.07 -13.17 -18.85
CA ASN A 553 -3.11 -13.27 -17.38
C ASN A 553 -3.98 -12.20 -16.70
N ARG A 554 -4.90 -11.57 -17.43
CA ARG A 554 -5.80 -10.56 -16.85
C ARG A 554 -6.79 -11.23 -15.91
N LEU A 555 -6.96 -10.68 -14.70
CA LEU A 555 -7.93 -11.17 -13.74
C LEU A 555 -9.35 -11.13 -14.34
N ILE A 556 -10.12 -12.21 -14.22
CA ILE A 556 -11.55 -12.26 -14.59
C ILE A 556 -12.42 -12.23 -13.33
N ALA A 557 -12.18 -13.17 -12.42
CA ALA A 557 -13.00 -13.34 -11.22
C ALA A 557 -12.19 -13.95 -10.07
N LYS A 558 -12.65 -13.74 -8.84
CA LYS A 558 -12.14 -14.38 -7.63
C LYS A 558 -13.27 -14.97 -6.80
N ILE A 559 -12.98 -16.07 -6.10
CA ILE A 559 -13.87 -16.68 -5.11
C ILE A 559 -13.16 -16.72 -3.75
N TYR A 560 -13.89 -16.27 -2.74
CA TYR A 560 -13.55 -16.37 -1.32
C TYR A 560 -14.67 -17.11 -0.58
N PHE A 561 -14.38 -17.53 0.65
CA PHE A 561 -15.34 -18.20 1.52
C PHE A 561 -15.36 -17.47 2.86
N ASP A 562 -16.47 -16.81 3.17
CA ASP A 562 -16.71 -16.16 4.44
C ASP A 562 -16.99 -17.22 5.51
N ILE A 563 -16.12 -17.30 6.51
CA ILE A 563 -16.19 -18.30 7.58
C ILE A 563 -17.35 -17.98 8.52
N ASP A 564 -17.55 -16.70 8.83
CA ASP A 564 -18.50 -16.27 9.85
C ASP A 564 -19.93 -16.37 9.31
N ASP A 565 -20.17 -15.88 8.11
CA ASP A 565 -21.51 -15.92 7.48
C ASP A 565 -21.78 -17.23 6.73
N LYS A 566 -20.77 -18.10 6.56
CA LYS A 566 -20.83 -19.34 5.76
C LYS A 566 -21.32 -19.09 4.32
N LYS A 567 -20.86 -17.99 3.72
CA LYS A 567 -21.21 -17.56 2.36
C LYS A 567 -20.03 -17.63 1.40
N VAL A 568 -20.30 -18.04 0.16
CA VAL A 568 -19.37 -17.87 -0.96
C VAL A 568 -19.38 -16.41 -1.38
N LEU A 569 -18.20 -15.78 -1.48
CA LEU A 569 -18.07 -14.40 -1.97
C LEU A 569 -17.36 -14.41 -3.32
N VAL A 570 -17.99 -13.82 -4.33
CA VAL A 570 -17.46 -13.82 -5.71
C VAL A 570 -17.35 -12.41 -6.24
N SER A 571 -16.15 -12.04 -6.68
CA SER A 571 -15.88 -10.75 -7.33
C SER A 571 -15.51 -10.94 -8.80
N SER A 572 -15.89 -9.97 -9.64
CA SER A 572 -15.56 -9.92 -11.06
C SER A 572 -14.80 -8.64 -11.37
N SER A 573 -13.79 -8.72 -12.25
CA SER A 573 -13.07 -7.57 -12.77
C SER A 573 -13.80 -6.88 -13.93
N GLY A 574 -14.83 -7.52 -14.50
CA GLY A 574 -15.50 -7.09 -15.73
C GLY A 574 -14.68 -7.32 -17.00
N THR A 575 -13.48 -7.90 -16.89
CA THR A 575 -12.62 -8.19 -18.04
C THR A 575 -13.13 -9.39 -18.82
N THR A 576 -13.18 -9.27 -20.15
CA THR A 576 -13.49 -10.38 -21.05
C THR A 576 -12.47 -11.49 -20.91
N ALA A 577 -12.93 -12.73 -20.90
CA ALA A 577 -12.12 -13.90 -20.64
C ALA A 577 -11.01 -14.13 -21.69
N HIS A 578 -11.34 -14.72 -22.83
CA HIS A 578 -10.43 -14.83 -23.96
C HIS A 578 -11.25 -14.92 -25.24
N SER A 579 -11.37 -13.79 -25.96
CA SER A 579 -12.25 -13.66 -27.13
C SER A 579 -12.00 -14.69 -28.25
N ARG A 580 -10.80 -15.28 -28.36
CA ARG A 580 -10.48 -16.37 -29.32
C ARG A 580 -11.20 -17.68 -29.00
N PHE A 581 -11.73 -17.84 -27.79
CA PHE A 581 -12.60 -18.97 -27.45
C PHE A 581 -14.02 -18.80 -28.00
N GLY A 582 -14.42 -17.59 -28.41
CA GLY A 582 -15.77 -17.29 -28.91
C GLY A 582 -16.82 -17.65 -27.87
N ASP A 583 -17.88 -18.33 -28.28
CA ASP A 583 -18.97 -18.78 -27.41
C ASP A 583 -18.69 -20.08 -26.65
N ARG A 584 -17.47 -20.62 -26.73
CA ARG A 584 -17.08 -21.82 -25.98
C ARG A 584 -16.89 -21.48 -24.51
N GLU A 585 -17.26 -22.41 -23.64
CA GLU A 585 -17.00 -22.33 -22.21
C GLU A 585 -15.49 -22.19 -21.94
N TYR A 586 -15.13 -21.15 -21.22
CA TYR A 586 -13.75 -20.85 -20.86
C TYR A 586 -13.43 -21.34 -19.44
N PHE A 587 -14.34 -21.14 -18.49
CA PHE A 587 -14.33 -21.85 -17.21
C PHE A 587 -15.74 -22.02 -16.66
N LYS A 588 -15.90 -22.98 -15.74
CA LYS A 588 -17.13 -23.27 -15.01
C LYS A 588 -16.81 -23.68 -13.58
N VAL A 589 -17.69 -23.30 -12.67
CA VAL A 589 -17.68 -23.74 -11.28
C VAL A 589 -18.97 -24.50 -11.00
N VAL A 590 -18.84 -25.62 -10.31
CA VAL A 590 -19.95 -26.45 -9.82
C VAL A 590 -19.81 -26.58 -8.30
N LEU A 591 -20.77 -26.05 -7.56
CA LEU A 591 -20.88 -26.18 -6.10
C LEU A 591 -21.90 -27.28 -5.78
N LYS A 592 -21.49 -28.25 -4.96
CA LYS A 592 -22.32 -29.36 -4.51
C LYS A 592 -22.33 -29.47 -2.99
N ASP A 593 -23.41 -30.00 -2.44
CA ASP A 593 -23.50 -30.32 -1.01
C ASP A 593 -22.63 -31.54 -0.63
N SER A 594 -22.62 -31.90 0.65
CA SER A 594 -21.87 -33.05 1.16
C SER A 594 -22.36 -34.42 0.65
N SER A 595 -23.56 -34.46 0.07
CA SER A 595 -24.18 -35.65 -0.53
C SER A 595 -24.00 -35.69 -2.05
N ASP A 596 -23.15 -34.80 -2.60
CA ASP A 596 -22.87 -34.64 -4.03
C ASP A 596 -24.05 -34.11 -4.87
N ASN A 597 -25.09 -33.56 -4.23
CA ASN A 597 -26.20 -32.91 -4.94
C ASN A 597 -25.76 -31.52 -5.43
N LEU A 598 -26.17 -31.16 -6.65
CA LEU A 598 -25.91 -29.84 -7.23
C LEU A 598 -26.62 -28.74 -6.44
N ILE A 599 -25.84 -27.78 -5.93
CA ILE A 599 -26.37 -26.53 -5.36
C ILE A 599 -26.48 -25.48 -6.46
N LYS A 600 -25.36 -25.25 -7.17
CA LYS A 600 -25.28 -24.26 -8.23
C LYS A 600 -24.15 -24.58 -9.18
N GLU A 601 -24.32 -24.17 -10.43
CA GLU A 601 -23.22 -24.04 -11.37
C GLU A 601 -23.28 -22.69 -12.09
N ALA A 602 -22.11 -22.19 -12.47
CA ALA A 602 -21.98 -20.98 -13.26
C ALA A 602 -20.76 -21.10 -14.16
N SER A 603 -20.87 -20.62 -15.40
CA SER A 603 -19.78 -20.63 -16.37
C SER A 603 -19.58 -19.25 -17.00
N VAL A 604 -18.41 -19.09 -17.62
CA VAL A 604 -18.02 -17.93 -18.41
C VAL A 604 -17.52 -18.42 -19.75
N LYS A 605 -18.05 -17.89 -20.84
CA LYS A 605 -17.56 -18.15 -22.21
C LYS A 605 -16.37 -17.26 -22.57
N GLY A 606 -15.67 -17.62 -23.65
CA GLY A 606 -14.52 -16.87 -24.16
C GLY A 606 -14.78 -15.37 -24.39
N ASN A 607 -15.93 -15.02 -24.96
CA ASN A 607 -16.34 -13.65 -25.24
C ASN A 607 -17.07 -12.94 -24.07
N GLU A 608 -17.30 -13.63 -22.96
CA GLU A 608 -17.96 -13.08 -21.77
C GLU A 608 -16.95 -12.57 -20.74
N ASN A 609 -17.45 -11.83 -19.74
CA ASN A 609 -16.71 -11.48 -18.52
C ASN A 609 -17.32 -12.18 -17.30
N GLY A 610 -16.66 -12.05 -16.14
CA GLY A 610 -17.10 -12.70 -14.90
C GLY A 610 -18.36 -12.11 -14.23
N ASN A 611 -19.04 -11.11 -14.81
CA ASN A 611 -20.10 -10.39 -14.09
C ASN A 611 -21.31 -11.29 -13.77
N ASN A 612 -21.84 -11.99 -14.77
CA ASN A 612 -22.98 -12.89 -14.55
C ASN A 612 -22.58 -14.09 -13.67
N PHE A 613 -21.36 -14.59 -13.85
CA PHE A 613 -20.79 -15.63 -12.99
C PHE A 613 -20.76 -15.23 -11.52
N ALA A 614 -20.31 -14.00 -11.20
CA ALA A 614 -20.34 -13.48 -9.85
C ALA A 614 -21.76 -13.38 -9.30
N VAL A 615 -22.71 -12.84 -10.08
CA VAL A 615 -24.13 -12.74 -9.67
C VAL A 615 -24.73 -14.10 -9.29
N LEU A 616 -24.39 -15.17 -10.03
CA LEU A 616 -24.96 -16.49 -9.81
C LEU A 616 -24.42 -17.22 -8.58
N LEU A 617 -23.17 -16.95 -8.19
CA LEU A 617 -22.47 -17.68 -7.13
C LEU A 617 -22.31 -16.88 -5.83
N ASN A 618 -22.33 -15.55 -5.90
CA ASN A 618 -22.14 -14.70 -4.73
C ASN A 618 -23.28 -14.92 -3.72
N TYR A 619 -22.94 -14.93 -2.42
CA TYR A 619 -23.86 -15.16 -1.30
C TYR A 619 -24.54 -16.53 -1.22
N LEU A 620 -24.07 -17.53 -1.97
CA LEU A 620 -24.51 -18.91 -1.75
C LEU A 620 -24.01 -19.42 -0.41
N ASP A 621 -24.87 -20.14 0.31
CA ASP A 621 -24.48 -20.85 1.53
C ASP A 621 -23.53 -21.99 1.21
N PHE A 622 -22.53 -22.19 2.06
CA PHE A 622 -21.71 -23.39 2.06
C PHE A 622 -21.59 -23.99 3.47
N LYS A 623 -21.28 -25.28 3.53
CA LYS A 623 -20.94 -25.96 4.79
C LYS A 623 -19.65 -26.75 4.60
N ASP A 624 -19.02 -27.04 5.73
CA ASP A 624 -17.91 -27.99 5.77
C ASP A 624 -18.37 -29.33 5.17
N GLY A 625 -17.58 -29.88 4.25
CA GLY A 625 -17.90 -31.08 3.48
C GLY A 625 -18.53 -30.83 2.11
N TYR A 626 -18.99 -29.59 1.81
CA TYR A 626 -19.42 -29.24 0.46
C TYR A 626 -18.24 -29.31 -0.51
N THR A 627 -18.51 -29.51 -1.81
CA THR A 627 -17.46 -29.58 -2.82
C THR A 627 -17.60 -28.50 -3.88
N ILE A 628 -16.47 -27.96 -4.31
CA ILE A 628 -16.35 -27.03 -5.42
C ILE A 628 -15.51 -27.67 -6.53
N THR A 629 -16.12 -27.86 -7.70
CA THR A 629 -15.45 -28.38 -8.89
C THR A 629 -15.15 -27.23 -9.85
N LEU A 630 -13.88 -27.12 -10.23
CA LEU A 630 -13.35 -26.11 -11.13
C LEU A 630 -13.08 -26.76 -12.49
N ILE A 631 -13.72 -26.25 -13.53
CA ILE A 631 -13.55 -26.67 -14.93
C ILE A 631 -13.00 -25.46 -15.69
N PHE A 632 -11.98 -25.65 -16.53
CA PHE A 632 -11.32 -24.54 -17.22
C PHE A 632 -10.64 -25.03 -18.50
N ALA A 633 -10.67 -24.19 -19.53
CA ALA A 633 -10.21 -24.54 -20.87
C ALA A 633 -8.69 -24.47 -21.04
N GLU A 634 -8.01 -23.68 -20.21
CA GLU A 634 -6.56 -23.43 -20.29
C GLU A 634 -5.86 -23.75 -18.97
N ARG A 635 -4.83 -24.61 -19.01
CA ARG A 635 -3.91 -24.86 -17.89
C ARG A 635 -3.35 -23.56 -17.33
N ASN A 636 -3.03 -23.55 -16.03
CA ASN A 636 -2.46 -22.39 -15.32
C ASN A 636 -3.34 -21.12 -15.29
N ARG A 637 -4.60 -21.16 -15.74
CA ARG A 637 -5.54 -20.02 -15.65
C ARG A 637 -6.41 -20.02 -14.41
N VAL A 638 -6.44 -21.13 -13.68
CA VAL A 638 -7.04 -21.22 -12.36
C VAL A 638 -5.92 -21.34 -11.34
N LEU A 639 -5.93 -20.41 -10.40
CA LEU A 639 -4.96 -20.33 -9.32
C LEU A 639 -5.68 -20.53 -7.99
N ILE A 640 -5.09 -21.26 -7.05
CA ILE A 640 -5.56 -21.34 -5.68
C ILE A 640 -4.43 -20.90 -4.75
N SER A 641 -4.60 -19.75 -4.11
CA SER A 641 -3.65 -19.23 -3.14
C SER A 641 -3.68 -20.05 -1.85
N ASN A 642 -2.54 -20.14 -1.17
CA ASN A 642 -2.34 -20.91 0.06
C ASN A 642 -2.73 -22.39 -0.06
N TYR A 643 -2.43 -23.00 -1.21
CA TYR A 643 -2.67 -24.42 -1.48
C TYR A 643 -1.45 -25.08 -2.17
N PRO A 644 -1.04 -26.31 -1.76
CA PRO A 644 -1.64 -27.11 -0.68
C PRO A 644 -1.26 -26.64 0.73
N LYS A 645 -0.31 -25.70 0.85
CA LYS A 645 0.15 -25.11 2.11
C LYS A 645 0.17 -23.59 1.98
N GLU A 646 0.21 -22.91 3.11
CA GLU A 646 0.32 -21.44 3.16
C GLU A 646 1.57 -20.95 2.42
N GLY A 647 1.46 -19.81 1.71
CA GLY A 647 2.51 -19.28 0.84
C GLY A 647 2.60 -19.92 -0.54
N ASN A 648 2.02 -21.11 -0.76
CA ASN A 648 2.01 -21.75 -2.07
C ASN A 648 0.83 -21.29 -2.94
N THR A 649 1.07 -21.18 -4.25
CA THR A 649 0.00 -21.01 -5.24
C THR A 649 -0.13 -22.25 -6.09
N TYR A 650 -1.27 -22.93 -5.98
CA TYR A 650 -1.62 -24.02 -6.86
C TYR A 650 -1.93 -23.49 -8.25
N LYS A 651 -1.37 -24.14 -9.27
CA LYS A 651 -1.71 -23.96 -10.67
C LYS A 651 -2.13 -25.31 -11.20
N SER A 652 -3.29 -25.39 -11.85
CA SER A 652 -3.68 -26.67 -12.42
C SER A 652 -2.69 -27.07 -13.53
N PRO A 653 -2.04 -28.26 -13.43
CA PRO A 653 -1.02 -28.69 -14.37
C PRO A 653 -1.59 -29.10 -15.73
N ASN A 654 -2.89 -29.39 -15.79
CA ASN A 654 -3.63 -29.83 -16.98
C ASN A 654 -5.01 -29.18 -17.03
N ASN A 655 -5.72 -29.36 -18.14
CA ASN A 655 -7.06 -28.83 -18.37
C ASN A 655 -8.16 -29.71 -17.76
N ASN A 656 -7.81 -30.73 -16.96
CA ASN A 656 -8.81 -31.57 -16.31
C ASN A 656 -9.43 -30.80 -15.15
N SER A 657 -10.73 -31.04 -14.93
CA SER A 657 -11.42 -30.51 -13.77
C SER A 657 -10.71 -30.89 -12.46
N LYS A 658 -10.89 -30.05 -11.44
CA LYS A 658 -10.37 -30.27 -10.09
C LYS A 658 -11.49 -30.04 -9.09
N THR A 659 -11.74 -31.01 -8.24
CA THR A 659 -12.76 -30.94 -7.20
C THR A 659 -12.09 -30.79 -5.85
N PHE A 660 -12.56 -29.83 -5.06
CA PHE A 660 -12.07 -29.59 -3.72
C PHE A 660 -13.21 -29.68 -2.72
N THR A 661 -12.97 -30.34 -1.60
CA THR A 661 -13.84 -30.27 -0.42
C THR A 661 -13.53 -28.98 0.35
N ILE A 662 -14.57 -28.24 0.69
CA ILE A 662 -14.50 -27.03 1.51
C ILE A 662 -14.54 -27.44 2.98
N THR A 663 -13.57 -26.97 3.77
CA THR A 663 -13.51 -27.22 5.22
C THR A 663 -13.21 -25.91 5.96
N GLY A 664 -13.47 -25.85 7.27
CA GLY A 664 -13.09 -24.70 8.10
C GLY A 664 -11.59 -24.35 8.08
N ASN A 665 -10.72 -25.30 7.70
CA ASN A 665 -9.27 -25.11 7.64
C ASN A 665 -8.74 -24.81 6.22
N GLY A 666 -9.63 -24.73 5.23
CA GLY A 666 -9.31 -24.49 3.82
C GLY A 666 -9.83 -25.56 2.87
N LEU A 667 -9.37 -25.50 1.63
CA LEU A 667 -9.72 -26.44 0.56
C LEU A 667 -8.85 -27.70 0.63
N ILE A 668 -9.47 -28.86 0.35
CA ILE A 668 -8.78 -30.16 0.25
C ILE A 668 -9.12 -30.77 -1.11
N LEU A 669 -8.11 -31.12 -1.91
CA LEU A 669 -8.33 -31.77 -3.20
C LEU A 669 -8.99 -33.15 -2.99
N LYS A 670 -10.11 -33.37 -3.67
CA LYS A 670 -10.81 -34.66 -3.71
C LYS A 670 -10.13 -35.52 -4.78
N ALA A 671 -9.71 -36.73 -4.38
CA ALA A 671 -9.00 -37.68 -5.23
C ALA A 671 -9.85 -38.16 -6.41
#